data_AF-A0A397EYP9-F1
#
_entry.id   AF-A0A397EYP9-F1
#
_cell.length_a   1.000
_cell.length_b   1.000
_cell.length_c   1.000
_cell.angle_alpha   90.00
_cell.angle_beta   90.00
_cell.angle_gamma   90.00
#
_symmetry.space_group_name_H-M   'P 1'
#
loop_
_entity.id
_entity.type
_entity.pdbx_description
1 polymer ?
#
loop_
_entity_poly.entity_id
_entity_poly.type
_entity_poly.pdbx_seq_one_letter_code
_entity_poly.pdbx_strand_id
1 'polypeptide(L)'
;MTVQRSTHKQASKNYFNLDADMKRQSSMVDSENRFSQRLSMMNVLPGKQANFQDEPSIDYCCDVLQAKFGFQQGSVDNQREHVLLLLANCAARANSASGDNTTHHVRLLHDKLFSNYKEWCAFVGAKSVAFSQPAQGTPLTSVLHMDLMLYFLIWGESANLRHMPECVCYLYHQMMSTLIKDSPQSEGRPSGWFLTAVLRPVWKEAAVMQKKNALGKHLEHTKVRNYDDLNEFFWRSACLKIPVDKIGGALHATAGKTFYEHRSIFTLVLNYYRIFHFNFMFLVVLAVLNFAVTISPNGGRVDFSQFAQIGTVVKPYTKRDLNKAWAVLVGSHAFLNLFKCCLEVGHGFQLLTDPKARAATSSRSMTYGLALTLRLVWSLVFTGAFALMFTLGAPVKAGEFDMLSLLNVAALLYLVPGGAILLLQTLIPGTGRSWFSKFIREGDSCYTGRHMAPPMAFQVKYYVFWFVLLVCKAAVSYWVLVGPLVLPSLAIWEMNLKYGQGSIGSFHNVGVIVSLWAPVVFIFNYDTQIYFTIFQAILGAFMGWMMKVGEVRGVDALSKAFRVAPQLFDTKVVTELARLADAQEGGGGGGGDDAGRGSQSAVYQSQMMLRFVVVWNEIVNSFREGDLVDDKEAAILQYDIQNTGEVFEPVFLSAGKLNEAMAYAVKLGKSGRGDSELRIQLVQNDCLGAVKSFFNASMYVLEALLAPDDTETLDGFRLMEQAALDGQFLTLFDAGSLLHVRAMAIDFLEAVLDLPDPDSASPVLKTTVHPMGVIRNFVAKTDNLLNGLRLFCRQSAMAAKFQNVNFVSSANSYAYAAKGLVNLFHSDTAMGAATRAYLLMSLDRQDAMPKCGEAQRRLGFFMQSLLMDIPQLSAIRSMRSFSVVTPFYSEGVIFSLDELNNPLENHPIFNKASEIDKKITILKYLITIHPEEWDNFLERIDVSSVDAAIHEYPM
;
A
#
# COMPACT_ATOMS: atom_id res chain seq x y z
N MET A 1 -33.85 37.21 27.61
CA MET A 1 -32.45 37.65 27.76
C MET A 1 -31.79 37.42 26.42
N THR A 2 -31.60 38.48 25.66
CA THR A 2 -30.92 38.48 24.36
C THR A 2 -29.44 38.23 24.64
N VAL A 3 -28.99 37.01 24.38
CA VAL A 3 -27.56 36.65 24.45
C VAL A 3 -26.86 37.44 23.36
N GLN A 4 -25.97 38.35 23.76
CA GLN A 4 -25.07 39.05 22.86
C GLN A 4 -24.14 38.02 22.22
N ARG A 5 -24.16 37.99 20.89
CA ARG A 5 -23.22 37.24 20.06
C ARG A 5 -21.80 37.70 20.39
N SER A 6 -20.91 36.78 20.73
CA SER A 6 -19.46 36.99 20.64
C SER A 6 -19.03 36.46 19.27
N THR A 7 -19.12 37.30 18.25
CA THR A 7 -18.64 36.95 16.91
C THR A 7 -17.12 37.05 16.88
N HIS A 8 -16.42 35.98 17.27
CA HIS A 8 -15.00 35.85 16.94
C HIS A 8 -14.88 35.63 15.43
N LYS A 9 -14.32 36.62 14.73
CA LYS A 9 -14.19 36.61 13.28
C LYS A 9 -13.16 35.56 12.86
N GLN A 10 -13.63 34.43 12.33
CA GLN A 10 -12.80 33.44 11.65
C GLN A 10 -12.10 34.06 10.43
N ALA A 11 -10.83 33.73 10.23
CA ALA A 11 -10.12 34.02 8.99
C ALA A 11 -10.91 33.41 7.82
N SER A 12 -11.35 34.25 6.88
CA SER A 12 -12.21 33.81 5.79
C SER A 12 -11.52 32.72 4.96
N LYS A 13 -12.26 31.62 4.74
CA LYS A 13 -12.07 30.72 3.61
C LYS A 13 -11.83 31.52 2.33
N ASN A 14 -10.87 31.06 1.52
CA ASN A 14 -10.48 31.53 0.18
C ASN A 14 -9.15 32.28 0.12
N TYR A 15 -8.04 31.54 0.24
CA TYR A 15 -6.77 31.96 -0.37
C TYR A 15 -6.50 31.25 -1.71
N PHE A 16 -7.18 30.14 -2.01
CA PHE A 16 -7.00 29.39 -3.26
C PHE A 16 -8.33 28.89 -3.82
N ASN A 17 -9.14 29.80 -4.37
CA ASN A 17 -10.01 29.38 -5.47
C ASN A 17 -9.11 29.23 -6.71
N LEU A 18 -8.59 28.02 -6.91
CA LEU A 18 -7.88 27.67 -8.13
C LEU A 18 -8.85 27.85 -9.31
N ASP A 19 -8.41 28.59 -10.32
CA ASP A 19 -9.08 28.85 -11.60
C ASP A 19 -9.55 27.56 -12.34
N ALA A 20 -9.09 26.39 -11.87
CA ALA A 20 -9.49 25.06 -12.29
C ALA A 20 -10.91 24.66 -11.84
N ASP A 21 -11.37 25.10 -10.66
CA ASP A 21 -12.69 24.73 -10.12
C ASP A 21 -13.84 25.50 -10.80
N MET A 22 -13.62 26.76 -11.19
CA MET A 22 -14.56 27.51 -12.04
C MET A 22 -14.72 26.87 -13.42
N LYS A 23 -13.63 26.34 -14.00
CA LYS A 23 -13.68 25.63 -15.30
C LYS A 23 -14.40 24.28 -15.22
N ARG A 24 -14.39 23.62 -14.06
CA ARG A 24 -15.16 22.39 -13.85
C ARG A 24 -16.66 22.64 -13.82
N GLN A 25 -17.10 23.67 -13.09
CA GLN A 25 -18.53 23.98 -12.95
C GLN A 25 -19.16 24.51 -14.24
N SER A 26 -18.42 25.22 -15.10
CA SER A 26 -18.95 25.66 -16.40
C SER A 26 -19.09 24.54 -17.43
N SER A 27 -18.49 23.36 -17.19
CA SER A 27 -18.35 22.30 -18.20
C SER A 27 -19.46 21.23 -18.19
N MET A 28 -20.33 21.22 -17.18
CA MET A 28 -21.44 20.25 -17.10
C MET A 28 -22.65 20.61 -17.98
N VAL A 29 -22.60 21.72 -18.74
CA VAL A 29 -23.76 22.26 -19.48
C VAL A 29 -23.84 21.82 -20.95
N ASP A 30 -22.75 21.37 -21.59
CA ASP A 30 -22.75 21.06 -23.03
C ASP A 30 -22.67 19.55 -23.34
N SER A 31 -23.83 18.93 -23.54
CA SER A 31 -23.97 17.50 -23.87
C SER A 31 -23.59 17.13 -25.32
N GLU A 32 -23.38 18.11 -26.22
CA GLU A 32 -23.17 17.87 -27.66
C GLU A 32 -21.71 17.83 -28.14
N ASN A 33 -20.72 18.07 -27.27
CA ASN A 33 -19.31 18.09 -27.70
C ASN A 33 -18.74 16.68 -27.96
N ARG A 34 -18.02 16.51 -29.09
CA ARG A 34 -17.32 15.26 -29.45
C ARG A 34 -16.32 14.84 -28.36
N PHE A 35 -16.07 13.55 -28.21
CA PHE A 35 -15.18 13.03 -27.17
C PHE A 35 -13.74 13.58 -27.30
N SER A 36 -13.26 13.75 -28.54
CA SER A 36 -12.00 14.44 -28.84
C SER A 36 -11.93 15.88 -28.33
N GLN A 37 -13.04 16.63 -28.37
CA GLN A 37 -13.11 17.98 -27.82
C GLN A 37 -13.01 17.95 -26.30
N ARG A 38 -13.69 17.01 -25.62
CA ARG A 38 -13.56 16.82 -24.16
C ARG A 38 -12.12 16.47 -23.76
N LEU A 39 -11.44 15.59 -24.51
CA LEU A 39 -10.03 15.26 -24.27
C LEU A 39 -9.07 16.45 -24.46
N SER A 40 -9.34 17.30 -25.46
CA SER A 40 -8.56 18.51 -25.70
C SER A 40 -8.75 19.54 -24.58
N MET A 41 -9.97 19.68 -24.05
CA MET A 41 -10.26 20.55 -22.89
C MET A 41 -9.61 20.04 -21.60
N MET A 42 -9.44 18.72 -21.46
CA MET A 42 -8.75 18.10 -20.31
C MET A 42 -7.21 18.13 -20.43
N ASN A 43 -6.63 18.77 -21.46
CA ASN A 43 -5.18 18.83 -21.71
C ASN A 43 -4.48 17.45 -21.74
N VAL A 44 -5.20 16.37 -22.09
CA VAL A 44 -4.64 15.00 -22.14
C VAL A 44 -3.65 14.86 -23.32
N LEU A 45 -3.88 15.62 -24.39
CA LEU A 45 -3.02 15.66 -25.58
C LEU A 45 -2.31 17.03 -25.64
N PRO A 46 -0.98 17.11 -25.89
CA PRO A 46 -0.27 18.37 -25.99
C PRO A 46 -0.83 19.24 -27.13
N GLY A 47 -0.85 20.57 -26.94
CA GLY A 47 -1.51 21.60 -27.75
C GLY A 47 -1.10 21.76 -29.23
N LYS A 48 -0.66 20.69 -29.89
CA LYS A 48 -0.55 20.55 -31.36
C LYS A 48 -1.11 19.21 -31.90
N GLN A 49 -1.59 18.28 -31.07
CA GLN A 49 -2.24 17.03 -31.50
C GLN A 49 -3.76 17.18 -31.66
N ALA A 50 -4.21 18.24 -32.33
CA ALA A 50 -5.62 18.61 -32.43
C ALA A 50 -6.50 17.65 -33.27
N ASN A 51 -5.99 16.49 -33.73
CA ASN A 51 -6.79 15.47 -34.39
C ASN A 51 -6.47 14.10 -33.79
N PHE A 52 -7.24 13.67 -32.79
CA PHE A 52 -7.26 12.28 -32.34
C PHE A 52 -7.93 11.42 -33.45
N GLN A 53 -7.12 10.97 -34.42
CA GLN A 53 -7.59 10.31 -35.64
C GLN A 53 -8.19 8.91 -35.42
N ASP A 54 -8.15 8.38 -34.19
CA ASP A 54 -8.68 7.05 -33.86
C ASP A 54 -10.20 7.05 -33.65
N GLU A 55 -10.82 8.21 -33.35
CA GLU A 55 -12.27 8.30 -33.10
C GLU A 55 -13.12 7.79 -34.29
N PRO A 56 -12.89 8.23 -35.56
CA PRO A 56 -13.61 7.70 -36.71
C PRO A 56 -13.38 6.21 -36.98
N SER A 57 -12.20 5.69 -36.62
CA SER A 57 -11.87 4.27 -36.77
C SER A 57 -12.65 3.42 -35.79
N ILE A 58 -12.75 3.85 -34.53
CA ILE A 58 -13.52 3.14 -33.49
C ILE A 58 -15.01 3.21 -33.79
N ASP A 59 -15.53 4.34 -34.25
CA ASP A 59 -16.95 4.48 -34.63
C ASP A 59 -17.33 3.48 -35.72
N TYR A 60 -16.51 3.40 -36.76
CA TYR A 60 -16.67 2.42 -37.82
C TYR A 60 -16.60 0.97 -37.31
N CYS A 61 -15.67 0.66 -36.40
CA CYS A 61 -15.60 -0.66 -35.77
C CYS A 61 -16.88 -0.98 -34.99
N CYS A 62 -17.40 -0.04 -34.21
CA CYS A 62 -18.62 -0.21 -33.44
C CYS A 62 -19.81 -0.54 -34.35
N ASP A 63 -20.02 0.23 -35.42
CA ASP A 63 -21.13 0.04 -36.35
C ASP A 63 -21.07 -1.34 -37.03
N VAL A 64 -19.89 -1.72 -37.54
CA VAL A 64 -19.69 -3.01 -38.23
C VAL A 64 -19.88 -4.19 -37.27
N LEU A 65 -19.27 -4.13 -36.08
CA LEU A 65 -19.33 -5.22 -35.11
C LEU A 65 -20.73 -5.36 -34.50
N GLN A 66 -21.41 -4.24 -34.23
CA GLN A 66 -22.78 -4.24 -33.76
C GLN A 66 -23.72 -4.85 -34.79
N ALA A 67 -23.64 -4.43 -36.05
CA ALA A 67 -24.47 -4.97 -37.13
C ALA A 67 -24.21 -6.47 -37.37
N LYS A 68 -22.94 -6.90 -37.31
CA LYS A 68 -22.55 -8.29 -37.60
C LYS A 68 -22.90 -9.26 -36.47
N PHE A 69 -22.66 -8.88 -35.21
CA PHE A 69 -22.80 -9.79 -34.06
C PHE A 69 -23.97 -9.47 -33.13
N GLY A 70 -24.65 -8.34 -33.31
CA GLY A 70 -25.81 -7.96 -32.52
C GLY A 70 -25.48 -7.66 -31.06
N PHE A 71 -24.43 -6.89 -30.80
CA PHE A 71 -24.12 -6.36 -29.47
C PHE A 71 -25.18 -5.33 -29.03
N GLN A 72 -25.41 -5.20 -27.72
CA GLN A 72 -26.35 -4.25 -27.12
C GLN A 72 -25.83 -2.81 -27.27
N GLN A 73 -26.71 -1.88 -27.65
CA GLN A 73 -26.34 -0.47 -27.88
C GLN A 73 -25.58 0.15 -26.68
N GLY A 74 -26.14 0.05 -25.47
CA GLY A 74 -25.50 0.62 -24.28
C GLY A 74 -24.16 -0.03 -23.91
N SER A 75 -23.92 -1.28 -24.32
CA SER A 75 -22.61 -1.93 -24.15
C SER A 75 -21.60 -1.38 -25.16
N VAL A 76 -22.03 -1.20 -26.42
CA VAL A 76 -21.21 -0.59 -27.48
C VAL A 76 -20.81 0.83 -27.12
N ASP A 77 -21.75 1.66 -26.67
CA ASP A 77 -21.49 3.06 -26.31
C ASP A 77 -20.48 3.16 -25.15
N ASN A 78 -20.62 2.31 -24.13
CA ASN A 78 -19.71 2.28 -22.98
C ASN A 78 -18.30 1.79 -23.38
N GLN A 79 -18.20 0.71 -24.16
CA GLN A 79 -16.90 0.21 -24.61
C GLN A 79 -16.23 1.15 -25.62
N ARG A 80 -16.99 1.87 -26.44
CA ARG A 80 -16.49 2.93 -27.32
C ARG A 80 -15.74 3.99 -26.51
N GLU A 81 -16.38 4.58 -25.51
CA GLU A 81 -15.76 5.60 -24.66
C GLU A 81 -14.53 5.04 -23.94
N HIS A 82 -14.63 3.83 -23.40
CA HIS A 82 -13.54 3.16 -22.70
C HIS A 82 -12.30 2.97 -23.60
N VAL A 83 -12.47 2.48 -24.83
CA VAL A 83 -11.36 2.23 -25.75
C VAL A 83 -10.74 3.54 -26.23
N LEU A 84 -11.55 4.56 -26.53
CA LEU A 84 -11.05 5.88 -26.91
C LEU A 84 -10.21 6.51 -25.78
N LEU A 85 -10.66 6.41 -24.52
CA LEU A 85 -9.88 6.82 -23.34
C LEU A 85 -8.56 6.05 -23.25
N LEU A 86 -8.57 4.73 -23.43
CA LEU A 86 -7.35 3.92 -23.36
C LEU A 86 -6.34 4.28 -24.46
N LEU A 87 -6.81 4.49 -25.68
CA LEU A 87 -5.99 4.86 -26.82
C LEU A 87 -5.41 6.27 -26.65
N ALA A 88 -6.21 7.25 -26.24
CA ALA A 88 -5.75 8.61 -25.96
C ALA A 88 -4.67 8.62 -24.87
N ASN A 89 -4.86 7.84 -23.81
CA ASN A 89 -3.88 7.67 -22.75
C ASN A 89 -2.59 6.98 -23.23
N CYS A 90 -2.68 5.97 -24.09
CA CYS A 90 -1.52 5.33 -24.68
C CYS A 90 -0.76 6.28 -25.63
N ALA A 91 -1.49 7.08 -26.42
CA ALA A 91 -0.92 8.09 -27.31
C ALA A 91 -0.18 9.18 -26.51
N ALA A 92 -0.77 9.69 -25.43
CA ALA A 92 -0.15 10.68 -24.56
C ALA A 92 1.15 10.20 -23.90
N ARG A 93 1.29 8.88 -23.65
CA ARG A 93 2.49 8.28 -23.03
C ARG A 93 3.55 7.84 -24.03
N ALA A 94 3.19 7.60 -25.28
CA ALA A 94 4.13 7.28 -26.33
C ALA A 94 4.92 8.56 -26.67
N ASN A 95 5.98 8.84 -25.90
CA ASN A 95 6.87 9.99 -26.13
C ASN A 95 7.20 10.11 -27.62
N SER A 96 6.94 11.27 -28.21
CA SER A 96 7.18 11.63 -29.62
C SER A 96 8.66 11.64 -30.04
N ALA A 97 9.52 10.83 -29.42
CA ALA A 97 10.93 10.68 -29.77
C ALA A 97 11.14 9.93 -31.10
N SER A 98 10.14 9.17 -31.57
CA SER A 98 10.13 8.59 -32.91
C SER A 98 9.07 9.28 -33.76
N GLY A 99 9.48 10.31 -34.51
CA GLY A 99 8.60 11.14 -35.33
C GLY A 99 7.94 10.47 -36.54
N ASP A 100 7.53 9.20 -36.48
CA ASP A 100 7.06 8.51 -37.70
C ASP A 100 6.05 7.35 -37.54
N ASN A 101 5.39 7.15 -36.39
CA ASN A 101 4.35 6.11 -36.29
C ASN A 101 3.11 6.58 -35.52
N THR A 102 2.15 7.16 -36.23
CA THR A 102 0.80 7.50 -35.74
C THR A 102 -0.02 6.31 -35.21
N THR A 103 0.48 5.08 -35.33
CA THR A 103 -0.19 3.84 -34.87
C THR A 103 0.57 3.10 -33.77
N HIS A 104 1.67 3.66 -33.26
CA HIS A 104 2.52 3.00 -32.27
C HIS A 104 1.76 2.71 -30.96
N HIS A 105 0.95 3.66 -30.49
CA HIS A 105 0.16 3.51 -29.26
C HIS A 105 -0.91 2.42 -29.38
N VAL A 106 -1.49 2.25 -30.57
CA VAL A 106 -2.45 1.18 -30.88
C VAL A 106 -1.77 -0.20 -30.80
N ARG A 107 -0.57 -0.34 -31.40
CA ARG A 107 0.23 -1.58 -31.32
C ARG A 107 0.59 -1.94 -29.89
N LEU A 108 1.03 -0.96 -29.09
CA LEU A 108 1.40 -1.16 -27.70
C LEU A 108 0.22 -1.64 -26.84
N LEU A 109 -0.97 -1.07 -27.05
CA LEU A 109 -2.19 -1.54 -26.39
C LEU A 109 -2.58 -2.96 -26.83
N HIS A 110 -2.54 -3.21 -28.14
CA HIS A 110 -2.86 -4.51 -28.72
C HIS A 110 -1.93 -5.62 -28.22
N ASP A 111 -0.61 -5.43 -28.26
CA ASP A 111 0.34 -6.46 -27.82
C ASP A 111 0.20 -6.82 -26.35
N LYS A 112 -0.15 -5.85 -25.50
CA LYS A 112 -0.45 -6.10 -24.10
C LYS A 112 -1.71 -6.95 -23.93
N LEU A 113 -2.80 -6.57 -24.61
CA LEU A 113 -4.11 -7.22 -24.47
C LEU A 113 -4.13 -8.63 -25.06
N PHE A 114 -3.49 -8.83 -26.21
CA PHE A 114 -3.51 -10.09 -26.96
C PHE A 114 -2.38 -11.06 -26.60
N SER A 115 -1.52 -10.73 -25.63
CA SER A 115 -0.46 -11.63 -25.13
C SER A 115 -1.03 -13.00 -24.70
N ASN A 116 -2.05 -13.00 -23.84
CA ASN A 116 -2.75 -14.21 -23.38
C ASN A 116 -3.42 -14.96 -24.55
N TYR A 117 -4.03 -14.25 -25.50
CA TYR A 117 -4.63 -14.88 -26.68
C TYR A 117 -3.60 -15.59 -27.56
N LYS A 118 -2.43 -14.97 -27.79
CA LYS A 118 -1.32 -15.56 -28.54
C LYS A 118 -0.78 -16.81 -27.83
N GLU A 119 -0.63 -16.76 -26.50
CA GLU A 119 -0.23 -17.91 -25.68
C GLU A 119 -1.26 -19.04 -25.72
N TRP A 120 -2.55 -18.73 -25.63
CA TRP A 120 -3.64 -19.70 -25.75
C TRP A 120 -3.66 -20.37 -27.12
N CYS A 121 -3.52 -19.61 -28.20
CA CYS A 121 -3.42 -20.16 -29.56
C CYS A 121 -2.23 -21.12 -29.70
N ALA A 122 -1.05 -20.72 -29.21
CA ALA A 122 0.14 -21.56 -29.20
C ALA A 122 -0.05 -22.83 -28.35
N PHE A 123 -0.80 -22.75 -27.26
CA PHE A 123 -1.14 -23.91 -26.42
C PHE A 123 -2.09 -24.89 -27.11
N VAL A 124 -3.15 -24.38 -27.73
CA VAL A 124 -4.15 -25.20 -28.44
C VAL A 124 -3.60 -25.74 -29.78
N GLY A 125 -2.49 -25.18 -30.28
CA GLY A 125 -1.88 -25.55 -31.55
C GLY A 125 -2.58 -24.89 -32.76
N ALA A 126 -3.23 -23.75 -32.53
CA ALA A 126 -3.92 -22.97 -33.56
C ALA A 126 -3.08 -21.74 -33.96
N LYS A 127 -3.22 -21.28 -35.21
CA LYS A 127 -2.65 -20.00 -35.64
C LYS A 127 -3.50 -18.86 -35.08
N SER A 128 -2.87 -17.81 -34.57
CA SER A 128 -3.57 -16.60 -34.13
C SER A 128 -4.30 -15.96 -35.30
N VAL A 129 -5.54 -15.54 -35.08
CA VAL A 129 -6.38 -14.85 -36.06
C VAL A 129 -6.41 -13.37 -35.70
N ALA A 130 -6.26 -12.51 -36.70
CA ALA A 130 -6.34 -11.06 -36.59
C ALA A 130 -6.99 -10.51 -37.86
N PHE A 131 -7.64 -9.34 -37.76
CA PHE A 131 -8.35 -8.75 -38.89
C PHE A 131 -7.42 -8.46 -40.08
N SER A 132 -7.76 -8.96 -41.27
CA SER A 132 -6.94 -8.84 -42.49
C SER A 132 -7.57 -7.89 -43.52
N GLN A 133 -6.87 -6.77 -43.75
CA GLN A 133 -7.10 -5.65 -44.71
C GLN A 133 -8.48 -4.97 -44.75
N PRO A 134 -8.52 -3.62 -44.68
CA PRO A 134 -9.73 -2.86 -44.96
C PRO A 134 -10.11 -2.91 -46.44
N ALA A 135 -11.41 -2.87 -46.76
CA ALA A 135 -11.86 -2.57 -48.11
C ALA A 135 -11.35 -1.16 -48.52
N GLN A 136 -11.04 -0.94 -49.81
CA GLN A 136 -10.63 0.39 -50.29
C GLN A 136 -11.69 1.43 -49.92
N GLY A 137 -11.32 2.45 -49.14
CA GLY A 137 -12.21 3.56 -48.73
C GLY A 137 -12.76 3.54 -47.29
N THR A 138 -12.34 2.62 -46.41
CA THR A 138 -12.78 2.64 -44.99
C THR A 138 -12.05 3.70 -44.13
N PRO A 139 -12.67 4.24 -43.07
CA PRO A 139 -12.06 5.23 -42.16
C PRO A 139 -11.07 4.63 -41.13
N LEU A 140 -10.59 3.39 -41.34
CA LEU A 140 -9.67 2.69 -40.43
C LEU A 140 -8.23 3.17 -40.59
N THR A 141 -7.66 3.77 -39.53
CA THR A 141 -6.24 4.18 -39.47
C THR A 141 -5.29 3.01 -39.22
N SER A 142 -5.76 1.96 -38.53
CA SER A 142 -5.04 0.71 -38.27
C SER A 142 -6.02 -0.45 -38.18
N VAL A 143 -5.65 -1.59 -38.75
CA VAL A 143 -6.45 -2.84 -38.66
C VAL A 143 -6.65 -3.32 -37.22
N LEU A 144 -5.75 -2.95 -36.32
CA LEU A 144 -5.77 -3.35 -34.91
C LEU A 144 -6.96 -2.74 -34.14
N HIS A 145 -7.58 -1.68 -34.65
CA HIS A 145 -8.79 -1.12 -34.03
C HIS A 145 -9.96 -2.11 -34.04
N MET A 146 -10.10 -2.90 -35.11
CA MET A 146 -11.10 -3.97 -35.19
C MET A 146 -10.83 -5.07 -34.16
N ASP A 147 -9.57 -5.47 -34.00
CA ASP A 147 -9.17 -6.48 -33.01
C ASP A 147 -9.49 -6.00 -31.59
N LEU A 148 -9.08 -4.77 -31.25
CA LEU A 148 -9.33 -4.15 -29.95
C LEU A 148 -10.83 -4.04 -29.67
N MET A 149 -11.62 -3.49 -30.59
CA MET A 149 -13.05 -3.31 -30.37
C MET A 149 -13.79 -4.63 -30.24
N LEU A 150 -13.49 -5.63 -31.07
CA LEU A 150 -14.14 -6.93 -30.93
C LEU A 150 -13.85 -7.55 -29.56
N TYR A 151 -12.60 -7.49 -29.10
CA TYR A 151 -12.24 -8.00 -27.78
C TYR A 151 -13.00 -7.28 -26.66
N PHE A 152 -13.04 -5.94 -26.68
CA PHE A 152 -13.73 -5.16 -25.65
C PHE A 152 -15.25 -5.31 -25.68
N LEU A 153 -15.87 -5.49 -26.84
CA LEU A 153 -17.30 -5.79 -26.95
C LEU A 153 -17.64 -7.19 -26.38
N ILE A 154 -16.82 -8.20 -26.71
CA ILE A 154 -16.94 -9.53 -26.10
C ILE A 154 -16.79 -9.42 -24.58
N TRP A 155 -15.75 -8.73 -24.11
CA TRP A 155 -15.48 -8.51 -22.69
C TRP A 155 -16.64 -7.77 -22.00
N GLY A 156 -17.15 -6.71 -22.63
CA GLY A 156 -18.24 -5.87 -22.15
C GLY A 156 -19.47 -6.68 -21.78
N GLU A 157 -19.93 -7.55 -22.67
CA GLU A 157 -21.14 -8.36 -22.45
C GLU A 157 -20.90 -9.67 -21.69
N SER A 158 -19.66 -10.18 -21.62
CA SER A 158 -19.35 -11.48 -21.01
C SER A 158 -19.68 -11.61 -19.51
N ALA A 159 -19.95 -10.51 -18.80
CA ALA A 159 -20.31 -10.50 -17.37
C ALA A 159 -19.41 -11.46 -16.54
N ASN A 160 -20.01 -12.43 -15.84
CA ASN A 160 -19.28 -13.41 -15.02
C ASN A 160 -18.44 -14.41 -15.83
N LEU A 161 -18.68 -14.56 -17.14
CA LEU A 161 -17.83 -15.40 -18.01
C LEU A 161 -16.46 -14.78 -18.25
N ARG A 162 -16.20 -13.52 -17.84
CA ARG A 162 -14.86 -12.92 -17.80
C ARG A 162 -13.88 -13.72 -16.93
N HIS A 163 -14.39 -14.50 -15.98
CA HIS A 163 -13.60 -15.42 -15.15
C HIS A 163 -13.17 -16.70 -15.90
N MET A 164 -13.57 -16.86 -17.17
CA MET A 164 -13.18 -17.95 -18.06
C MET A 164 -12.35 -17.40 -19.24
N PRO A 165 -11.06 -17.03 -19.04
CA PRO A 165 -10.29 -16.32 -20.06
C PRO A 165 -10.12 -17.11 -21.37
N GLU A 166 -10.05 -18.43 -21.32
CA GLU A 166 -9.94 -19.31 -22.49
C GLU A 166 -11.26 -19.39 -23.27
N CYS A 167 -12.40 -19.27 -22.57
CA CYS A 167 -13.71 -19.06 -23.22
C CYS A 167 -13.73 -17.73 -23.99
N VAL A 168 -13.23 -16.64 -23.39
CA VAL A 168 -13.14 -15.33 -24.06
C VAL A 168 -12.19 -15.40 -25.27
N CYS A 169 -11.05 -16.09 -25.16
CA CYS A 169 -10.12 -16.32 -26.27
C CYS A 169 -10.78 -17.11 -27.41
N TYR A 170 -11.56 -18.14 -27.07
CA TYR A 170 -12.34 -18.90 -28.04
C TYR A 170 -13.40 -18.04 -28.75
N LEU A 171 -14.16 -17.24 -28.00
CA LEU A 171 -15.17 -16.34 -28.54
C LEU A 171 -14.53 -15.35 -29.53
N TYR A 172 -13.42 -14.71 -29.13
CA TYR A 172 -12.67 -13.83 -30.02
C TYR A 172 -12.18 -14.57 -31.27
N HIS A 173 -11.55 -15.75 -31.12
CA HIS A 173 -11.01 -16.53 -32.24
C HIS A 173 -12.09 -16.86 -33.28
N GLN A 174 -13.26 -17.33 -32.83
CA GLN A 174 -14.35 -17.72 -33.73
C GLN A 174 -15.05 -16.52 -34.35
N MET A 175 -15.30 -15.47 -33.58
CA MET A 175 -15.97 -14.27 -34.07
C MET A 175 -15.07 -13.53 -35.08
N MET A 176 -13.78 -13.38 -34.79
CA MET A 176 -12.83 -12.80 -35.74
C MET A 176 -12.70 -13.67 -37.01
N SER A 177 -12.64 -15.00 -36.86
CA SER A 177 -12.64 -15.90 -38.03
C SER A 177 -13.90 -15.78 -38.88
N THR A 178 -15.05 -15.52 -38.26
CA THR A 178 -16.33 -15.29 -38.96
C THR A 178 -16.30 -13.94 -39.69
N LEU A 179 -15.76 -12.90 -39.05
CA LEU A 179 -15.61 -11.56 -39.64
C LEU A 179 -14.67 -11.55 -40.86
N ILE A 180 -13.65 -12.41 -40.88
CA ILE A 180 -12.72 -12.52 -42.01
C ILE A 180 -13.33 -13.33 -43.17
N LYS A 181 -14.12 -14.37 -42.86
CA LYS A 181 -14.74 -15.25 -43.86
C LYS A 181 -15.95 -14.62 -44.54
N ASP A 182 -16.76 -13.88 -43.79
CA ASP A 182 -17.96 -13.23 -44.30
C ASP A 182 -17.65 -11.75 -44.59
N SER A 183 -17.99 -11.28 -45.79
CA SER A 183 -17.92 -9.84 -46.10
C SER A 183 -18.78 -9.04 -45.09
N PRO A 184 -18.36 -7.84 -44.65
CA PRO A 184 -19.11 -7.01 -43.69
C PRO A 184 -20.55 -6.64 -44.14
N GLN A 185 -20.94 -6.97 -45.37
CA GLN A 185 -22.27 -6.76 -45.96
C GLN A 185 -23.23 -7.97 -45.87
N SER A 186 -22.84 -9.08 -45.26
CA SER A 186 -23.73 -10.24 -45.01
C SER A 186 -24.87 -9.90 -44.03
N GLU A 187 -25.97 -10.66 -44.04
CA GLU A 187 -27.11 -10.51 -43.11
C GLU A 187 -26.68 -10.18 -41.66
N GLY A 188 -27.06 -9.00 -41.19
CA GLY A 188 -26.81 -8.53 -39.84
C GLY A 188 -27.64 -9.27 -38.80
N ARG A 189 -27.22 -9.21 -37.54
CA ARG A 189 -27.92 -9.82 -36.40
C ARG A 189 -28.63 -8.76 -35.57
N PRO A 190 -29.80 -9.05 -34.99
CA PRO A 190 -30.51 -8.10 -34.16
C PRO A 190 -29.74 -7.76 -32.88
N SER A 191 -29.92 -6.55 -32.37
CA SER A 191 -29.32 -6.10 -31.10
C SER A 191 -29.68 -7.06 -29.95
N GLY A 192 -28.66 -7.46 -29.17
CA GLY A 192 -28.79 -8.44 -28.08
C GLY A 192 -28.70 -9.91 -28.51
N TRP A 193 -28.41 -10.21 -29.79
CA TRP A 193 -28.21 -11.58 -30.26
C TRP A 193 -27.02 -12.25 -29.56
N PHE A 194 -25.88 -11.57 -29.43
CA PHE A 194 -24.69 -12.13 -28.79
C PHE A 194 -24.97 -12.57 -27.34
N LEU A 195 -25.59 -11.70 -26.55
CA LEU A 195 -26.03 -12.01 -25.20
C LEU A 195 -26.98 -13.22 -25.16
N THR A 196 -27.99 -13.27 -26.04
CA THR A 196 -29.08 -14.24 -25.93
C THR A 196 -28.74 -15.60 -26.52
N ALA A 197 -28.06 -15.64 -27.66
CA ALA A 197 -27.74 -16.86 -28.39
C ALA A 197 -26.38 -17.46 -28.01
N VAL A 198 -25.41 -16.66 -27.56
CA VAL A 198 -24.06 -17.15 -27.23
C VAL A 198 -23.83 -17.17 -25.72
N LEU A 199 -23.96 -16.02 -25.04
CA LEU A 199 -23.58 -15.92 -23.63
C LEU A 199 -24.58 -16.59 -22.68
N ARG A 200 -25.89 -16.36 -22.85
CA ARG A 200 -26.93 -16.94 -21.97
C ARG A 200 -26.87 -18.48 -21.91
N PRO A 201 -26.69 -19.23 -23.02
CA PRO A 201 -26.53 -20.68 -22.94
C PRO A 201 -25.30 -21.12 -22.15
N VAL A 202 -24.15 -20.46 -22.34
CA VAL A 202 -22.93 -20.76 -21.55
C VAL A 202 -23.15 -20.42 -20.07
N TRP A 203 -23.78 -19.28 -19.79
CA TRP A 203 -24.15 -18.86 -18.45
C TRP A 203 -25.09 -19.84 -17.75
N LYS A 204 -26.09 -20.40 -18.45
CA LYS A 204 -27.01 -21.40 -17.89
C LYS A 204 -26.28 -22.64 -17.38
N GLU A 205 -25.22 -23.05 -18.06
CA GLU A 205 -24.38 -24.18 -17.62
C GLU A 205 -23.55 -23.82 -16.38
N ALA A 206 -23.03 -22.59 -16.30
CA ALA A 206 -22.31 -22.09 -15.11
C ALA A 206 -23.25 -21.87 -13.90
N ALA A 207 -24.45 -21.32 -14.13
CA ALA A 207 -25.43 -20.99 -13.10
C ALA A 207 -25.99 -22.19 -12.33
N VAL A 208 -25.75 -23.43 -12.80
CA VAL A 208 -26.09 -24.66 -12.08
C VAL A 208 -25.49 -24.68 -10.67
N MET A 209 -24.37 -23.98 -10.44
CA MET A 209 -23.75 -23.83 -9.12
C MET A 209 -24.64 -23.15 -8.07
N GLN A 210 -25.61 -22.34 -8.49
CA GLN A 210 -26.54 -21.67 -7.58
C GLN A 210 -27.74 -22.55 -7.21
N LYS A 211 -27.91 -23.72 -7.84
CA LYS A 211 -29.03 -24.61 -7.52
C LYS A 211 -28.89 -25.19 -6.12
N LYS A 212 -30.01 -25.13 -5.38
CA LYS A 212 -30.17 -25.73 -4.06
C LYS A 212 -30.89 -27.07 -4.18
N ASN A 213 -30.57 -28.00 -3.29
CA ASN A 213 -31.29 -29.25 -3.15
C ASN A 213 -32.67 -29.03 -2.50
N ALA A 214 -33.47 -30.08 -2.39
CA ALA A 214 -34.81 -30.03 -1.76
C ALA A 214 -34.79 -29.54 -0.30
N LEU A 215 -33.63 -29.54 0.37
CA LEU A 215 -33.43 -29.08 1.74
C LEU A 215 -32.92 -27.63 1.82
N GLY A 216 -32.92 -26.89 0.71
CA GLY A 216 -32.44 -25.51 0.65
C GLY A 216 -30.91 -25.35 0.80
N LYS A 217 -30.16 -26.45 0.83
CA LYS A 217 -28.68 -26.45 0.89
C LYS A 217 -28.10 -26.46 -0.52
N HIS A 218 -26.92 -25.88 -0.69
CA HIS A 218 -26.18 -25.98 -1.96
C HIS A 218 -25.92 -27.45 -2.31
N LEU A 219 -25.96 -27.76 -3.61
CA LEU A 219 -25.56 -29.06 -4.10
C LEU A 219 -24.10 -29.34 -3.73
N GLU A 220 -23.78 -30.60 -3.40
CA GLU A 220 -22.40 -31.01 -3.13
C GLU A 220 -21.51 -30.66 -4.32
N HIS A 221 -20.27 -30.20 -4.07
CA HIS A 221 -19.36 -29.81 -5.13
C HIS A 221 -19.18 -30.93 -6.15
N THR A 222 -19.21 -32.21 -5.77
CA THR A 222 -19.15 -33.38 -6.68
C THR A 222 -20.24 -33.40 -7.76
N LYS A 223 -21.39 -32.76 -7.52
CA LYS A 223 -22.57 -32.73 -8.41
C LYS A 223 -22.71 -31.41 -9.18
N VAL A 224 -21.79 -30.46 -8.97
CA VAL A 224 -21.82 -29.10 -9.55
C VAL A 224 -20.56 -28.88 -10.37
N ARG A 225 -20.67 -28.23 -11.53
CA ARG A 225 -19.53 -27.78 -12.33
C ARG A 225 -19.18 -26.34 -11.96
N ASN A 226 -17.89 -26.04 -11.76
CA ASN A 226 -17.42 -24.67 -11.52
C ASN A 226 -16.94 -23.99 -12.82
N TYR A 227 -16.51 -22.72 -12.73
CA TYR A 227 -15.96 -21.99 -13.87
C TYR A 227 -14.74 -22.69 -14.48
N ASP A 228 -13.86 -23.26 -13.66
CA ASP A 228 -12.66 -23.97 -14.13
C ASP A 228 -13.01 -25.22 -14.94
N ASP A 229 -14.00 -26.01 -14.48
CA ASP A 229 -14.51 -27.21 -15.17
C ASP A 229 -15.03 -26.86 -16.58
N LEU A 230 -15.73 -25.72 -16.70
CA LEU A 230 -16.23 -25.24 -17.99
C LEU A 230 -15.12 -24.63 -18.84
N ASN A 231 -14.13 -24.01 -18.21
CA ASN A 231 -13.04 -23.33 -18.90
C ASN A 231 -12.01 -24.32 -19.49
N GLU A 232 -11.78 -25.48 -18.83
CA GLU A 232 -10.95 -26.58 -19.36
C GLU A 232 -11.47 -27.09 -20.72
N PHE A 233 -12.76 -26.95 -21.01
CA PHE A 233 -13.31 -27.30 -22.34
C PHE A 233 -12.57 -26.56 -23.48
N PHE A 234 -12.14 -25.33 -23.24
CA PHE A 234 -11.46 -24.47 -24.22
C PHE A 234 -9.95 -24.69 -24.29
N TRP A 235 -9.41 -25.67 -23.56
CA TRP A 235 -8.00 -26.08 -23.66
C TRP A 235 -7.72 -27.00 -24.87
N ARG A 236 -8.74 -27.29 -25.68
CA ARG A 236 -8.68 -28.28 -26.76
C ARG A 236 -9.00 -27.66 -28.11
N SER A 237 -8.26 -28.05 -29.15
CA SER A 237 -8.54 -27.61 -30.53
C SER A 237 -9.89 -28.09 -31.05
N ALA A 238 -10.52 -29.07 -30.40
CA ALA A 238 -11.88 -29.49 -30.69
C ALA A 238 -12.92 -28.38 -30.47
N CYS A 239 -12.69 -27.43 -29.54
CA CYS A 239 -13.60 -26.31 -29.33
C CYS A 239 -13.72 -25.46 -30.61
N LEU A 240 -12.63 -25.31 -31.38
CA LEU A 240 -12.57 -24.53 -32.62
C LEU A 240 -13.44 -25.09 -33.76
N LYS A 241 -13.95 -26.32 -33.65
CA LYS A 241 -14.87 -26.91 -34.63
C LYS A 241 -16.34 -26.54 -34.36
N ILE A 242 -16.63 -26.02 -33.17
CA ILE A 242 -17.98 -25.70 -32.72
C ILE A 242 -18.25 -24.23 -33.06
N PRO A 243 -19.40 -23.91 -33.68
CA PRO A 243 -19.79 -22.53 -33.92
C PRO A 243 -20.29 -21.87 -32.63
N VAL A 244 -20.17 -20.54 -32.54
CA VAL A 244 -20.44 -19.77 -31.30
C VAL A 244 -21.89 -19.89 -30.79
N ASP A 245 -22.86 -20.13 -31.65
CA ASP A 245 -24.28 -20.30 -31.32
C ASP A 245 -24.60 -21.68 -30.70
N LYS A 246 -23.79 -22.70 -30.97
CA LYS A 246 -24.01 -24.08 -30.48
C LYS A 246 -23.16 -24.43 -29.26
N ILE A 247 -22.33 -23.50 -28.78
CA ILE A 247 -21.37 -23.77 -27.70
C ILE A 247 -22.05 -24.21 -26.39
N GLY A 248 -23.19 -23.61 -26.02
CA GLY A 248 -23.92 -24.00 -24.80
C GLY A 248 -24.38 -25.46 -24.83
N GLY A 249 -24.89 -25.93 -25.97
CA GLY A 249 -25.27 -27.33 -26.16
C GLY A 249 -24.08 -28.28 -26.17
N ALA A 250 -22.95 -27.86 -26.75
CA ALA A 250 -21.73 -28.64 -26.75
C ALA A 250 -21.12 -28.78 -25.34
N LEU A 251 -21.15 -27.70 -24.53
CA LEU A 251 -20.78 -27.73 -23.12
C LEU A 251 -21.69 -28.67 -22.33
N HIS A 252 -23.01 -28.63 -22.58
CA HIS A 252 -23.94 -29.55 -21.93
C HIS A 252 -23.64 -31.03 -22.24
N ALA A 253 -23.35 -31.35 -23.50
CA ALA A 253 -23.14 -32.73 -23.96
C ALA A 253 -21.75 -33.29 -23.62
N THR A 254 -20.72 -32.44 -23.63
CA THR A 254 -19.30 -32.88 -23.67
C THR A 254 -18.48 -32.41 -22.46
N ALA A 255 -18.91 -31.36 -21.75
CA ALA A 255 -18.19 -30.86 -20.58
C ALA A 255 -18.50 -31.74 -19.36
N GLY A 256 -17.72 -32.81 -19.20
CA GLY A 256 -17.64 -33.58 -17.97
C GLY A 256 -16.93 -32.79 -16.87
N LYS A 257 -17.30 -33.03 -15.62
CA LYS A 257 -16.64 -32.40 -14.47
C LYS A 257 -15.19 -32.84 -14.40
N THR A 258 -14.24 -31.93 -14.22
CA THR A 258 -12.78 -32.15 -14.31
C THR A 258 -12.11 -32.33 -12.94
N PHE A 259 -12.68 -31.72 -11.90
CA PHE A 259 -12.17 -31.82 -10.53
C PHE A 259 -13.21 -32.37 -9.56
N TYR A 260 -12.91 -33.45 -8.83
CA TYR A 260 -13.78 -33.98 -7.78
C TYR A 260 -13.14 -33.75 -6.42
N GLU A 261 -13.69 -32.82 -5.63
CA GLU A 261 -13.23 -32.61 -4.27
C GLU A 261 -13.79 -33.69 -3.35
N HIS A 262 -12.98 -34.71 -3.04
CA HIS A 262 -13.29 -35.66 -1.99
C HIS A 262 -12.79 -35.12 -0.65
N ARG A 263 -13.70 -34.82 0.28
CA ARG A 263 -13.34 -34.39 1.64
C ARG A 263 -12.84 -35.59 2.45
N SER A 264 -11.52 -35.79 2.47
CA SER A 264 -10.82 -36.81 3.25
C SER A 264 -9.46 -36.29 3.71
N ILE A 265 -8.97 -36.77 4.85
CA ILE A 265 -7.60 -36.49 5.33
C ILE A 265 -6.57 -36.95 4.28
N PHE A 266 -6.83 -38.03 3.56
CA PHE A 266 -5.93 -38.50 2.50
C PHE A 266 -5.85 -37.55 1.30
N THR A 267 -6.91 -36.78 1.03
CA THR A 267 -6.90 -35.72 0.01
C THR A 267 -5.97 -34.58 0.44
N LEU A 268 -5.99 -34.20 1.72
CA LEU A 268 -5.05 -33.22 2.27
C LEU A 268 -3.59 -33.71 2.11
N VAL A 269 -3.33 -34.96 2.49
CA VAL A 269 -2.00 -35.57 2.37
C VAL A 269 -1.54 -35.63 0.91
N LEU A 270 -2.42 -35.97 -0.02
CA LEU A 270 -2.09 -36.03 -1.44
C LEU A 270 -1.78 -34.64 -2.03
N ASN A 271 -2.58 -33.63 -1.69
CA ASN A 271 -2.39 -32.27 -2.19
C ASN A 271 -1.07 -31.64 -1.69
N TYR A 272 -0.68 -31.93 -0.44
CA TYR A 272 0.56 -31.44 0.16
C TYR A 272 1.64 -32.51 0.25
N TYR A 273 1.56 -33.54 -0.59
CA TYR A 273 2.37 -34.74 -0.47
C TYR A 273 3.86 -34.47 -0.50
N ARG A 274 4.32 -33.50 -1.29
CA ARG A 274 5.74 -33.13 -1.37
C ARG A 274 6.30 -32.66 -0.03
N ILE A 275 5.50 -31.93 0.76
CA ILE A 275 5.89 -31.43 2.08
C ILE A 275 5.99 -32.60 3.06
N PHE A 276 4.97 -33.48 3.08
CA PHE A 276 4.99 -34.68 3.90
C PHE A 276 6.16 -35.60 3.53
N HIS A 277 6.36 -35.89 2.25
CA HIS A 277 7.48 -36.68 1.74
C HIS A 277 8.80 -36.09 2.21
N PHE A 278 9.02 -34.79 1.97
CA PHE A 278 10.24 -34.11 2.38
C PHE A 278 10.51 -34.24 3.87
N ASN A 279 9.52 -33.95 4.74
CA ASN A 279 9.68 -34.04 6.19
C ASN A 279 9.93 -35.46 6.67
N PHE A 280 9.20 -36.46 6.18
CA PHE A 280 9.44 -37.85 6.55
C PHE A 280 10.82 -38.34 6.11
N MET A 281 11.24 -38.04 4.87
CA MET A 281 12.57 -38.38 4.40
C MET A 281 13.66 -37.63 5.17
N PHE A 282 13.43 -36.37 5.52
CA PHE A 282 14.37 -35.60 6.32
C PHE A 282 14.58 -36.23 7.70
N LEU A 283 13.50 -36.66 8.38
CA LEU A 283 13.61 -37.38 9.64
C LEU A 283 14.34 -38.74 9.47
N VAL A 284 14.04 -39.50 8.42
CA VAL A 284 14.70 -40.79 8.13
C VAL A 284 16.19 -40.57 7.86
N VAL A 285 16.57 -39.53 7.11
CA VAL A 285 17.98 -39.17 6.88
C VAL A 285 18.69 -38.88 8.20
N LEU A 286 18.09 -38.08 9.08
CA LEU A 286 18.67 -37.78 10.39
C LEU A 286 18.78 -39.03 11.27
N ALA A 287 17.79 -39.91 11.26
CA ALA A 287 17.78 -41.16 12.01
C ALA A 287 18.85 -42.15 11.51
N VAL A 288 18.98 -42.32 10.19
CA VAL A 288 20.02 -43.16 9.58
C VAL A 288 21.41 -42.59 9.81
N LEU A 289 21.56 -41.26 9.70
CA LEU A 289 22.81 -40.57 10.02
C LEU A 289 23.20 -40.79 11.49
N ASN A 290 22.26 -40.59 12.42
CA ASN A 290 22.51 -40.77 13.84
C ASN A 290 22.83 -42.23 14.19
N PHE A 291 22.15 -43.20 13.58
CA PHE A 291 22.49 -44.62 13.70
C PHE A 291 23.91 -44.90 13.19
N ALA A 292 24.27 -44.40 12.01
CA ALA A 292 25.61 -44.57 11.43
C ALA A 292 26.71 -43.96 12.32
N VAL A 293 26.44 -42.82 12.95
CA VAL A 293 27.35 -42.19 13.92
C VAL A 293 27.44 -43.00 15.21
N THR A 294 26.31 -43.45 15.75
CA THR A 294 26.23 -44.19 17.02
C THR A 294 27.02 -45.50 16.97
N ILE A 295 26.99 -46.21 15.84
CA ILE A 295 27.76 -47.46 15.65
C ILE A 295 29.24 -47.22 15.30
N SER A 296 29.66 -45.95 15.16
CA SER A 296 31.05 -45.57 14.86
C SER A 296 31.86 -45.35 16.14
N PRO A 297 33.21 -45.41 16.11
CA PRO A 297 34.03 -45.35 17.32
C PRO A 297 33.91 -44.05 18.12
N ASN A 298 33.52 -42.95 17.47
CA ASN A 298 33.28 -41.66 18.12
C ASN A 298 31.79 -41.41 18.46
N GLY A 299 30.92 -42.42 18.34
CA GLY A 299 29.46 -42.31 18.38
C GLY A 299 28.79 -41.89 19.69
N GLY A 300 29.58 -41.53 20.71
CA GLY A 300 29.09 -41.05 22.01
C GLY A 300 29.57 -39.64 22.38
N ARG A 301 30.24 -38.93 21.47
CA ARG A 301 30.72 -37.56 21.72
C ARG A 301 29.63 -36.52 21.40
N VAL A 302 29.56 -35.46 22.21
CA VAL A 302 28.58 -34.39 22.04
C VAL A 302 28.96 -33.46 20.86
N ASP A 303 30.25 -33.28 20.61
CA ASP A 303 30.76 -32.38 19.57
C ASP A 303 30.71 -32.99 18.16
N PHE A 304 31.00 -32.16 17.13
CA PHE A 304 31.11 -32.59 15.74
C PHE A 304 32.19 -33.65 15.46
N SER A 305 33.09 -33.92 16.42
CA SER A 305 34.07 -35.01 16.31
C SER A 305 33.43 -36.41 16.20
N GLN A 306 32.16 -36.55 16.55
CA GLN A 306 31.36 -37.77 16.35
C GLN A 306 31.26 -38.19 14.87
N PHE A 307 31.29 -37.24 13.93
CA PHE A 307 31.19 -37.51 12.50
C PHE A 307 32.52 -37.92 11.84
N ALA A 308 33.66 -37.72 12.52
CA ALA A 308 34.99 -37.86 11.93
C ALA A 308 35.34 -39.29 11.48
N GLN A 309 34.72 -40.32 12.08
CA GLN A 309 34.97 -41.73 11.77
C GLN A 309 33.73 -42.47 11.26
N ILE A 310 32.76 -41.72 10.72
CA ILE A 310 31.54 -42.29 10.17
C ILE A 310 31.86 -43.33 9.07
N GLY A 311 31.27 -44.52 9.19
CA GLY A 311 31.51 -45.63 8.25
C GLY A 311 32.52 -46.69 8.73
N THR A 312 33.25 -46.41 9.82
CA THR A 312 33.94 -47.45 10.59
C THR A 312 33.01 -47.94 11.69
N VAL A 313 32.90 -49.26 11.89
CA VAL A 313 31.91 -49.85 12.82
C VAL A 313 32.59 -50.48 14.02
N VAL A 314 31.94 -50.42 15.19
CA VAL A 314 32.40 -51.05 16.44
C VAL A 314 31.56 -52.29 16.73
N LYS A 315 32.19 -53.35 17.27
CA LYS A 315 31.49 -54.57 17.70
C LYS A 315 30.44 -54.23 18.78
N PRO A 316 29.23 -54.83 18.75
CA PRO A 316 28.81 -55.99 17.97
C PRO A 316 28.36 -55.72 16.53
N TYR A 317 28.29 -54.46 16.10
CA TYR A 317 27.80 -54.08 14.77
C TYR A 317 28.83 -54.30 13.67
N THR A 318 28.33 -54.57 12.46
CA THR A 318 29.16 -54.84 11.27
C THR A 318 28.85 -53.85 10.15
N LYS A 319 29.73 -53.78 9.14
CA LYS A 319 29.49 -52.95 7.93
C LYS A 319 28.18 -53.34 7.21
N ARG A 320 27.68 -54.55 7.45
CA ARG A 320 26.39 -55.01 6.92
C ARG A 320 25.21 -54.28 7.54
N ASP A 321 25.29 -53.93 8.83
CA ASP A 321 24.20 -53.21 9.51
C ASP A 321 24.12 -51.76 9.02
N LEU A 322 25.27 -51.16 8.71
CA LEU A 322 25.35 -49.87 8.02
C LEU A 322 24.72 -49.94 6.61
N ASN A 323 25.01 -51.00 5.84
CA ASN A 323 24.40 -51.21 4.53
C ASN A 323 22.89 -51.45 4.62
N LYS A 324 22.40 -52.13 5.66
CA LYS A 324 20.95 -52.25 5.93
C LYS A 324 20.32 -50.90 6.22
N ALA A 325 20.98 -50.03 6.99
CA ALA A 325 20.49 -48.68 7.24
C ALA A 325 20.42 -47.83 5.96
N TRP A 326 21.40 -47.97 5.07
CA TRP A 326 21.36 -47.37 3.73
C TRP A 326 20.21 -47.92 2.87
N ALA A 327 19.95 -49.23 2.93
CA ALA A 327 18.82 -49.85 2.25
C ALA A 327 17.48 -49.33 2.77
N VAL A 328 17.36 -49.08 4.08
CA VAL A 328 16.17 -48.47 4.69
C VAL A 328 15.96 -47.06 4.14
N LEU A 329 17.01 -46.24 3.99
CA LEU A 329 16.86 -44.87 3.47
C LEU A 329 16.25 -44.86 2.05
N VAL A 330 16.82 -45.64 1.13
CA VAL A 330 16.32 -45.72 -0.26
C VAL A 330 14.96 -46.44 -0.31
N GLY A 331 14.79 -47.48 0.51
CA GLY A 331 13.54 -48.22 0.66
C GLY A 331 12.39 -47.35 1.20
N SER A 332 12.65 -46.44 2.14
CA SER A 332 11.66 -45.47 2.63
C SER A 332 11.23 -44.50 1.54
N HIS A 333 12.13 -44.05 0.67
CA HIS A 333 11.78 -43.24 -0.50
C HIS A 333 10.86 -44.02 -1.47
N ALA A 334 11.18 -45.29 -1.73
CA ALA A 334 10.35 -46.19 -2.54
C ALA A 334 8.97 -46.45 -1.94
N PHE A 335 8.91 -46.72 -0.64
CA PHE A 335 7.66 -46.96 0.08
C PHE A 335 6.76 -45.72 0.09
N LEU A 336 7.31 -44.54 0.33
CA LEU A 336 6.55 -43.29 0.27
C LEU A 336 5.99 -43.09 -1.14
N ASN A 337 6.80 -43.23 -2.20
CA ASN A 337 6.30 -43.14 -3.58
C ASN A 337 5.20 -44.18 -3.88
N LEU A 338 5.32 -45.41 -3.38
CA LEU A 338 4.25 -46.41 -3.48
C LEU A 338 2.97 -45.94 -2.78
N PHE A 339 3.08 -45.42 -1.55
CA PHE A 339 1.96 -44.87 -0.80
C PHE A 339 1.30 -43.71 -1.57
N LYS A 340 2.08 -42.81 -2.18
CA LYS A 340 1.59 -41.75 -3.05
C LYS A 340 0.77 -42.32 -4.21
N CYS A 341 1.32 -43.28 -4.94
CA CYS A 341 0.62 -43.92 -6.07
C CYS A 341 -0.67 -44.62 -5.63
N CYS A 342 -0.69 -45.27 -4.46
CA CYS A 342 -1.92 -45.85 -3.90
C CYS A 342 -2.98 -44.78 -3.59
N LEU A 343 -2.58 -43.64 -3.01
CA LEU A 343 -3.48 -42.51 -2.78
C LEU A 343 -4.00 -41.92 -4.10
N GLU A 344 -3.15 -41.79 -5.12
CA GLU A 344 -3.53 -41.33 -6.46
C GLU A 344 -4.51 -42.29 -7.15
N VAL A 345 -4.33 -43.60 -6.99
CA VAL A 345 -5.27 -44.61 -7.49
C VAL A 345 -6.60 -44.51 -6.74
N GLY A 346 -6.58 -44.39 -5.41
CA GLY A 346 -7.79 -44.26 -4.60
C GLY A 346 -8.58 -42.99 -4.90
N HIS A 347 -7.90 -41.84 -5.01
CA HIS A 347 -8.49 -40.55 -5.34
C HIS A 347 -8.90 -40.47 -6.82
N GLY A 348 -8.13 -41.13 -7.69
CA GLY A 348 -8.33 -41.14 -9.15
C GLY A 348 -9.16 -42.30 -9.69
N PHE A 349 -9.72 -43.15 -8.84
CA PHE A 349 -10.39 -44.38 -9.29
C PHE A 349 -11.55 -44.07 -10.24
N GLN A 350 -12.40 -43.10 -9.89
CA GLN A 350 -13.52 -42.67 -10.73
C GLN A 350 -13.06 -42.06 -12.06
N LEU A 351 -11.92 -41.36 -12.04
CA LEU A 351 -11.28 -40.78 -13.23
C LEU A 351 -10.79 -41.85 -14.21
N LEU A 352 -10.37 -43.01 -13.68
CA LEU A 352 -9.91 -44.16 -14.46
C LEU A 352 -11.08 -45.02 -14.99
N THR A 353 -12.22 -45.05 -14.30
CA THR A 353 -13.34 -45.95 -14.61
C THR A 353 -14.49 -45.32 -15.41
N ASP A 354 -14.66 -43.99 -15.43
CA ASP A 354 -15.80 -43.35 -16.11
C ASP A 354 -15.69 -43.41 -17.65
N PRO A 355 -16.63 -44.07 -18.36
CA PRO A 355 -16.60 -44.17 -19.82
C PRO A 355 -16.82 -42.83 -20.54
N LYS A 356 -17.47 -41.83 -19.91
CA LYS A 356 -17.64 -40.48 -20.48
C LYS A 356 -16.38 -39.61 -20.37
N ALA A 357 -15.37 -40.05 -19.62
CA ALA A 357 -14.16 -39.29 -19.30
C ALA A 357 -12.95 -39.58 -20.21
N ARG A 358 -13.08 -40.44 -21.23
CA ARG A 358 -12.00 -40.89 -22.16
C ARG A 358 -11.57 -39.84 -23.20
N ALA A 359 -11.36 -38.59 -22.80
CA ALA A 359 -10.89 -37.54 -23.71
C ALA A 359 -9.36 -37.34 -23.64
N ALA A 360 -8.72 -37.24 -24.81
CA ALA A 360 -7.28 -37.44 -25.02
C ALA A 360 -6.30 -36.41 -24.39
N THR A 361 -6.77 -35.30 -23.83
CA THR A 361 -5.90 -34.21 -23.33
C THR A 361 -6.08 -33.81 -21.86
N SER A 362 -6.98 -34.47 -21.14
CA SER A 362 -7.12 -34.28 -19.69
C SER A 362 -6.02 -35.08 -18.95
N SER A 363 -5.77 -34.74 -17.68
CA SER A 363 -5.16 -35.62 -16.65
C SER A 363 -5.80 -37.02 -16.57
N ARG A 364 -6.86 -37.27 -17.36
CA ARG A 364 -7.63 -38.50 -17.53
C ARG A 364 -7.31 -39.29 -18.81
N SER A 365 -6.28 -38.90 -19.57
CA SER A 365 -5.87 -39.67 -20.75
C SER A 365 -5.32 -41.05 -20.37
N MET A 366 -5.46 -42.03 -21.27
CA MET A 366 -4.81 -43.35 -21.18
C MET A 366 -3.31 -43.26 -20.86
N THR A 367 -2.65 -42.14 -21.19
CA THR A 367 -1.25 -41.86 -20.86
C THR A 367 -1.02 -41.61 -19.36
N TYR A 368 -1.95 -40.96 -18.65
CA TYR A 368 -1.85 -40.77 -17.19
C TYR A 368 -2.10 -42.08 -16.44
N GLY A 369 -3.16 -42.83 -16.82
CA GLY A 369 -3.44 -44.13 -16.22
C GLY A 369 -2.29 -45.13 -16.43
N LEU A 370 -1.70 -45.16 -17.62
CA LEU A 370 -0.50 -45.96 -17.91
C LEU A 370 0.71 -45.48 -17.09
N ALA A 371 0.97 -44.18 -17.04
CA ALA A 371 2.08 -43.63 -16.24
C ALA A 371 1.90 -43.93 -14.74
N LEU A 372 0.69 -43.80 -14.19
CA LEU A 372 0.36 -44.16 -12.81
C LEU A 372 0.58 -45.65 -12.56
N THR A 373 0.14 -46.52 -13.47
CA THR A 373 0.33 -47.98 -13.35
C THR A 373 1.81 -48.34 -13.37
N LEU A 374 2.59 -47.75 -14.28
CA LEU A 374 4.04 -47.96 -14.35
C LEU A 374 4.75 -47.46 -13.10
N ARG A 375 4.38 -46.29 -12.56
CA ARG A 375 4.93 -45.77 -11.30
C ARG A 375 4.57 -46.65 -10.10
N LEU A 376 3.35 -47.17 -10.07
CA LEU A 376 2.89 -48.09 -9.04
C LEU A 376 3.69 -49.39 -9.07
N VAL A 377 3.82 -50.01 -10.25
CA VAL A 377 4.61 -51.25 -10.44
C VAL A 377 6.09 -50.99 -10.12
N TRP A 378 6.67 -49.90 -10.62
CA TRP A 378 8.05 -49.51 -10.33
C TRP A 378 8.29 -49.37 -8.83
N SER A 379 7.45 -48.58 -8.15
CA SER A 379 7.59 -48.33 -6.71
C SER A 379 7.33 -49.61 -5.89
N LEU A 380 6.40 -50.47 -6.31
CA LEU A 380 6.11 -51.75 -5.66
C LEU A 380 7.30 -52.71 -5.77
N VAL A 381 7.86 -52.88 -6.97
CA VAL A 381 9.01 -53.75 -7.22
C VAL A 381 10.21 -53.32 -6.39
N PHE A 382 10.55 -52.03 -6.39
CA PHE A 382 11.70 -51.54 -5.61
C PHE A 382 11.45 -51.55 -4.10
N THR A 383 10.23 -51.22 -3.64
CA THR A 383 9.88 -51.36 -2.21
C THR A 383 10.03 -52.80 -1.75
N GLY A 384 9.53 -53.76 -2.55
CA GLY A 384 9.71 -55.18 -2.28
C GLY A 384 11.18 -55.60 -2.30
N ALA A 385 11.95 -55.17 -3.29
CA ALA A 385 13.38 -55.48 -3.39
C ALA A 385 14.18 -54.98 -2.18
N PHE A 386 13.98 -53.72 -1.75
CA PHE A 386 14.65 -53.18 -0.57
C PHE A 386 14.17 -53.82 0.73
N ALA A 387 12.88 -54.17 0.86
CA ALA A 387 12.35 -54.91 2.00
C ALA A 387 12.95 -56.32 2.10
N LEU A 388 13.13 -57.01 0.95
CA LEU A 388 13.81 -58.30 0.88
C LEU A 388 15.30 -58.15 1.25
N MET A 389 15.99 -57.11 0.78
CA MET A 389 17.39 -56.84 1.17
C MET A 389 17.54 -56.57 2.67
N PHE A 390 16.54 -55.93 3.31
CA PHE A 390 16.53 -55.69 4.75
C PHE A 390 16.26 -56.97 5.57
N THR A 391 15.29 -57.80 5.15
CA THR A 391 14.82 -58.98 5.90
C THR A 391 15.63 -60.25 5.63
N LEU A 392 15.99 -60.52 4.37
CA LEU A 392 16.70 -61.71 3.90
C LEU A 392 18.18 -61.46 3.58
N GLY A 393 18.72 -60.29 3.93
CA GLY A 393 20.13 -59.93 3.70
C GLY A 393 21.17 -60.75 4.47
N ALA A 394 20.82 -61.93 4.97
CA ALA A 394 21.75 -62.91 5.53
C ALA A 394 21.78 -64.14 4.60
N PRO A 395 22.96 -64.59 4.12
CA PRO A 395 23.04 -65.85 3.40
C PRO A 395 22.62 -66.98 4.33
N VAL A 396 21.67 -67.82 3.93
CA VAL A 396 21.18 -68.93 4.74
C VAL A 396 22.28 -70.01 4.83
N LYS A 397 23.20 -70.06 3.83
CA LYS A 397 24.42 -70.88 3.83
C LYS A 397 25.59 -70.22 3.09
N ALA A 398 26.82 -70.60 3.42
CA ALA A 398 28.02 -70.19 2.70
C ALA A 398 27.95 -70.66 1.22
N GLY A 399 27.81 -69.72 0.28
CA GLY A 399 27.70 -69.97 -1.15
C GLY A 399 26.46 -69.38 -1.85
N GLU A 400 25.49 -68.84 -1.10
CA GLU A 400 24.32 -68.15 -1.67
C GLU A 400 24.61 -66.68 -2.05
N PHE A 401 23.86 -66.19 -3.03
CA PHE A 401 23.98 -64.83 -3.58
C PHE A 401 23.66 -63.76 -2.51
N ASP A 402 24.63 -62.90 -2.21
CA ASP A 402 24.44 -61.79 -1.28
C ASP A 402 23.64 -60.65 -1.93
N MET A 403 22.33 -60.61 -1.66
CA MET A 403 21.43 -59.58 -2.18
C MET A 403 21.84 -58.16 -1.74
N LEU A 404 22.57 -58.02 -0.62
CA LEU A 404 23.03 -56.72 -0.13
C LEU A 404 24.20 -56.16 -0.98
N SER A 405 24.90 -57.01 -1.73
CA SER A 405 25.95 -56.58 -2.66
C SER A 405 25.41 -55.80 -3.87
N LEU A 406 24.15 -56.05 -4.24
CA LEU A 406 23.45 -55.32 -5.30
C LEU A 406 22.84 -53.99 -4.84
N LEU A 407 22.91 -53.66 -3.55
CA LEU A 407 22.22 -52.51 -2.98
C LEU A 407 22.54 -51.20 -3.71
N ASN A 408 23.82 -50.93 -3.96
CA ASN A 408 24.24 -49.71 -4.65
C ASN A 408 23.74 -49.66 -6.10
N VAL A 409 23.73 -50.79 -6.79
CA VAL A 409 23.23 -50.90 -8.17
C VAL A 409 21.71 -50.69 -8.19
N ALA A 410 20.98 -51.34 -7.27
CA ALA A 410 19.53 -51.19 -7.14
C ALA A 410 19.13 -49.75 -6.76
N ALA A 411 19.87 -49.13 -5.83
CA ALA A 411 19.66 -47.73 -5.44
C ALA A 411 19.90 -46.76 -6.60
N LEU A 412 20.98 -46.95 -7.37
CA LEU A 412 21.26 -46.15 -8.56
C LEU A 412 20.18 -46.34 -9.62
N LEU A 413 19.78 -47.58 -9.92
CA LEU A 413 18.75 -47.88 -10.90
C LEU A 413 17.40 -47.23 -10.54
N TYR A 414 17.08 -47.17 -9.24
CA TYR A 414 15.86 -46.53 -8.73
C TYR A 414 15.91 -45.00 -8.77
N LEU A 415 17.01 -44.39 -8.31
CA LEU A 415 17.12 -42.94 -8.11
C LEU A 415 17.51 -42.18 -9.39
N VAL A 416 18.36 -42.76 -10.26
CA VAL A 416 18.93 -42.06 -11.42
C VAL A 416 17.87 -41.62 -12.43
N PRO A 417 16.85 -42.42 -12.81
CA PRO A 417 15.81 -41.96 -13.73
C PRO A 417 15.06 -40.74 -13.19
N GLY A 418 14.74 -40.78 -11.89
CA GLY A 418 14.16 -39.68 -11.10
C GLY A 418 14.98 -38.40 -11.18
N GLY A 419 16.24 -38.51 -10.74
CA GLY A 419 17.18 -37.40 -10.66
C GLY A 419 17.55 -36.83 -12.03
N ALA A 420 17.74 -37.66 -13.06
CA ALA A 420 18.10 -37.22 -14.40
C ALA A 420 17.01 -36.35 -15.04
N ILE A 421 15.73 -36.71 -14.84
CA ILE A 421 14.61 -35.94 -15.39
C ILE A 421 14.40 -34.64 -14.61
N LEU A 422 14.60 -34.64 -13.29
CA LEU A 422 14.62 -33.39 -12.51
C LEU A 422 15.75 -32.48 -12.96
N LEU A 423 16.97 -33.00 -13.14
CA LEU A 423 18.13 -32.25 -13.60
C LEU A 423 17.91 -31.67 -15.00
N LEU A 424 17.41 -32.48 -15.95
CA LEU A 424 17.07 -32.04 -17.30
C LEU A 424 16.05 -30.89 -17.29
N GLN A 425 15.05 -30.96 -16.43
CA GLN A 425 14.04 -29.90 -16.29
C GLN A 425 14.61 -28.62 -15.66
N THR A 426 15.56 -28.74 -14.72
CA THR A 426 16.24 -27.56 -14.15
C THR A 426 17.14 -26.86 -15.16
N LEU A 427 17.82 -27.62 -16.02
CA LEU A 427 18.75 -27.08 -17.02
C LEU A 427 18.04 -26.57 -18.28
N ILE A 428 16.93 -27.21 -18.68
CA ILE A 428 16.16 -26.86 -19.88
C ILE A 428 14.65 -26.77 -19.52
N PRO A 429 14.21 -25.61 -18.98
CA PRO A 429 12.80 -25.36 -18.70
C PRO A 429 11.96 -25.48 -19.98
N GLY A 430 10.93 -26.33 -19.98
CA GLY A 430 10.01 -26.52 -21.11
C GLY A 430 10.14 -27.85 -21.89
N THR A 431 11.19 -28.65 -21.63
CA THR A 431 11.32 -30.03 -22.14
C THR A 431 10.31 -31.01 -21.50
N GLY A 432 9.55 -30.56 -20.50
CA GLY A 432 8.57 -31.31 -19.72
C GLY A 432 7.29 -31.74 -20.44
N ARG A 433 7.22 -31.65 -21.77
CA ARG A 433 6.07 -32.17 -22.57
C ARG A 433 6.18 -33.65 -22.94
N SER A 434 7.33 -34.29 -22.67
CA SER A 434 7.55 -35.71 -22.98
C SER A 434 6.69 -36.65 -22.11
N TRP A 435 6.45 -37.87 -22.60
CA TRP A 435 5.84 -38.93 -21.78
C TRP A 435 6.65 -39.23 -20.51
N PHE A 436 7.98 -39.09 -20.58
CA PHE A 436 8.89 -39.34 -19.45
C PHE A 436 8.82 -38.27 -18.34
N SER A 437 8.47 -37.02 -18.64
CA SER A 437 8.31 -36.01 -17.58
C SER A 437 7.06 -36.26 -16.75
N LYS A 438 6.00 -36.84 -17.33
CA LYS A 438 4.79 -37.29 -16.62
C LYS A 438 5.05 -38.46 -15.66
N PHE A 439 6.16 -39.19 -15.85
CA PHE A 439 6.59 -40.27 -14.96
C PHE A 439 7.17 -39.75 -13.63
N ILE A 440 7.66 -38.50 -13.58
CA ILE A 440 8.31 -37.94 -12.38
C ILE A 440 7.62 -36.67 -11.86
N ARG A 441 7.02 -35.88 -12.75
CA ARG A 441 6.36 -34.62 -12.42
C ARG A 441 4.90 -34.61 -12.85
N GLU A 442 4.01 -34.56 -11.87
CA GLU A 442 2.66 -34.01 -12.03
C GLU A 442 2.78 -32.48 -12.08
N GLY A 443 2.45 -31.83 -13.20
CA GLY A 443 2.33 -30.37 -13.21
C GLY A 443 2.31 -29.63 -14.54
N ASP A 444 2.84 -30.16 -15.64
CA ASP A 444 2.96 -29.36 -16.89
C ASP A 444 1.70 -29.30 -17.77
N SER A 445 0.64 -30.04 -17.42
CA SER A 445 -0.55 -30.15 -18.27
C SER A 445 -1.49 -28.94 -18.20
N CYS A 446 -1.42 -28.11 -17.16
CA CYS A 446 -2.34 -26.98 -16.98
C CYS A 446 -1.90 -25.74 -17.76
N TYR A 447 -2.85 -25.06 -18.40
CA TYR A 447 -2.60 -23.79 -19.10
C TYR A 447 -2.21 -22.67 -18.12
N THR A 448 -2.91 -22.61 -16.99
CA THR A 448 -2.66 -21.66 -15.90
C THR A 448 -1.35 -21.98 -15.16
N GLY A 449 -0.50 -20.97 -14.97
CA GLY A 449 0.70 -21.06 -14.11
C GLY A 449 2.03 -21.39 -14.78
N ARG A 450 2.09 -21.58 -16.11
CA ARG A 450 3.29 -22.07 -16.84
C ARG A 450 4.51 -21.15 -16.81
N HIS A 451 4.34 -19.87 -16.48
CA HIS A 451 5.41 -18.88 -16.41
C HIS A 451 5.32 -17.98 -15.18
N MET A 452 4.79 -18.50 -14.06
CA MET A 452 4.71 -17.76 -12.80
C MET A 452 6.00 -17.81 -11.97
N ALA A 453 7.07 -18.38 -12.50
CA ALA A 453 8.35 -18.43 -11.80
C ALA A 453 8.88 -17.00 -11.63
N PRO A 454 9.18 -16.55 -10.39
CA PRO A 454 9.73 -15.22 -10.17
C PRO A 454 11.13 -15.11 -10.78
N PRO A 455 11.66 -13.90 -11.03
CA PRO A 455 13.03 -13.71 -11.50
C PRO A 455 14.06 -14.45 -10.61
N MET A 456 15.16 -14.93 -11.22
CA MET A 456 16.17 -15.76 -10.56
C MET A 456 16.71 -15.14 -9.26
N ALA A 457 16.85 -13.82 -9.21
CA ALA A 457 17.30 -13.11 -8.01
C ALA A 457 16.40 -13.37 -6.77
N PHE A 458 15.08 -13.38 -6.96
CA PHE A 458 14.14 -13.69 -5.88
C PHE A 458 14.14 -15.18 -5.52
N GLN A 459 14.33 -16.05 -6.52
CA GLN A 459 14.49 -17.49 -6.28
C GLN A 459 15.72 -17.80 -5.42
N VAL A 460 16.86 -17.17 -5.72
CA VAL A 460 18.10 -17.35 -4.93
C VAL A 460 17.90 -16.91 -3.49
N LYS A 461 17.28 -15.73 -3.25
CA LYS A 461 16.95 -15.27 -1.90
C LYS A 461 16.06 -16.26 -1.14
N TYR A 462 15.04 -16.79 -1.83
CA TYR A 462 14.15 -17.81 -1.27
C TYR A 462 14.90 -19.11 -0.93
N TYR A 463 15.79 -19.59 -1.81
CA TYR A 463 16.58 -20.80 -1.55
C TYR A 463 17.55 -20.63 -0.40
N VAL A 464 18.23 -19.48 -0.30
CA VAL A 464 19.14 -19.17 0.81
C VAL A 464 18.37 -19.15 2.14
N PHE A 465 17.19 -18.52 2.17
CA PHE A 465 16.34 -18.50 3.36
C PHE A 465 16.00 -19.92 3.85
N TRP A 466 15.47 -20.76 2.95
CA TRP A 466 15.12 -22.14 3.32
C TRP A 466 16.33 -23.00 3.65
N PHE A 467 17.46 -22.80 2.97
CA PHE A 467 18.69 -23.52 3.27
C PHE A 467 19.17 -23.26 4.70
N VAL A 468 19.25 -21.99 5.12
CA VAL A 468 19.66 -21.62 6.49
C VAL A 468 18.67 -22.18 7.50
N LEU A 469 17.36 -22.03 7.27
CA LEU A 469 16.32 -22.55 8.16
C LEU A 469 16.43 -24.07 8.33
N LEU A 470 16.54 -24.80 7.22
CA LEU A 470 16.61 -26.26 7.22
C LEU A 470 17.91 -26.79 7.85
N VAL A 471 19.04 -26.09 7.71
CA VAL A 471 20.30 -26.43 8.39
C VAL A 471 20.17 -26.25 9.90
N CYS A 472 19.58 -25.14 10.35
CA CYS A 472 19.31 -24.92 11.78
C CYS A 472 18.35 -25.97 12.35
N LYS A 473 17.27 -26.30 11.62
CA LYS A 473 16.37 -27.40 11.97
C LYS A 473 17.12 -28.74 12.03
N ALA A 474 17.93 -29.07 11.01
CA ALA A 474 18.68 -30.32 10.94
C ALA A 474 19.56 -30.51 12.18
N ALA A 475 20.29 -29.45 12.54
CA ALA A 475 21.12 -29.37 13.73
C ALA A 475 20.30 -29.71 14.99
N VAL A 476 19.31 -28.88 15.32
CA VAL A 476 18.56 -29.06 16.57
C VAL A 476 17.82 -30.38 16.62
N SER A 477 17.16 -30.79 15.53
CA SER A 477 16.42 -32.04 15.48
C SER A 477 17.35 -33.26 15.55
N TYR A 478 18.59 -33.18 15.06
CA TYR A 478 19.57 -34.26 15.23
C TYR A 478 19.95 -34.46 16.70
N TRP A 479 20.36 -33.40 17.42
CA TRP A 479 20.83 -33.53 18.80
C TRP A 479 19.71 -33.67 19.84
N VAL A 480 18.59 -32.97 19.66
CA VAL A 480 17.52 -32.91 20.67
C VAL A 480 16.46 -33.99 20.45
N LEU A 481 16.10 -34.27 19.20
CA LEU A 481 15.00 -35.19 18.90
C LEU A 481 15.51 -36.60 18.58
N VAL A 482 16.41 -36.74 17.60
CA VAL A 482 16.80 -38.05 17.08
C VAL A 482 17.83 -38.75 17.97
N GLY A 483 18.92 -38.06 18.34
CA GLY A 483 20.03 -38.65 19.10
C GLY A 483 19.63 -39.37 20.38
N PRO A 484 18.78 -38.80 21.25
CA PRO A 484 18.37 -39.44 22.49
C PRO A 484 17.51 -40.70 22.29
N LEU A 485 16.90 -40.90 21.12
CA LEU A 485 15.99 -42.00 20.86
C LEU A 485 16.65 -43.23 20.26
N VAL A 486 17.74 -43.08 19.50
CA VAL A 486 18.34 -44.19 18.75
C VAL A 486 18.89 -45.26 19.68
N LEU A 487 19.66 -44.88 20.72
CA LEU A 487 20.21 -45.83 21.69
C LEU A 487 19.12 -46.59 22.48
N PRO A 488 18.11 -45.93 23.08
CA PRO A 488 16.98 -46.63 23.70
C PRO A 488 16.23 -47.54 22.73
N SER A 489 16.08 -47.15 21.47
CA SER A 489 15.38 -47.97 20.46
C SER A 489 16.12 -49.27 20.18
N LEU A 490 17.46 -49.22 20.08
CA LEU A 490 18.30 -50.42 19.92
C LEU A 490 18.23 -51.31 21.16
N ALA A 491 18.29 -50.72 22.37
CA ALA A 491 18.18 -51.47 23.61
C ALA A 491 16.80 -52.17 23.75
N ILE A 492 15.70 -51.48 23.42
CA ILE A 492 14.34 -52.05 23.45
C ILE A 492 14.20 -53.17 22.42
N TRP A 493 14.84 -53.05 21.26
CA TRP A 493 14.82 -54.11 20.24
C TRP A 493 15.48 -55.40 20.72
N GLU A 494 16.58 -55.32 21.46
CA GLU A 494 17.30 -56.50 21.98
C GLU A 494 16.60 -57.18 23.17
N MET A 495 15.70 -56.49 23.87
CA MET A 495 14.98 -57.04 25.03
C MET A 495 13.89 -58.05 24.62
N ASN A 496 13.72 -59.12 25.39
CA ASN A 496 12.56 -60.01 25.25
C ASN A 496 11.45 -59.62 26.24
N LEU A 497 10.52 -58.75 25.81
CA LEU A 497 9.41 -58.29 26.66
C LEU A 497 8.29 -59.34 26.73
N LYS A 498 7.84 -59.66 27.95
CA LYS A 498 6.64 -60.48 28.18
C LYS A 498 5.46 -59.55 28.44
N TYR A 499 4.48 -59.55 27.54
CA TYR A 499 3.27 -58.74 27.66
C TYR A 499 2.28 -59.38 28.67
N GLY A 500 1.79 -58.59 29.62
CA GLY A 500 0.76 -59.03 30.57
C GLY A 500 -0.65 -59.16 29.94
N GLN A 501 -1.54 -59.92 30.59
CA GLN A 501 -2.95 -60.04 30.17
C GLN A 501 -3.62 -58.64 30.17
N GLY A 502 -3.89 -58.10 28.98
CA GLY A 502 -4.49 -56.77 28.77
C GLY A 502 -3.62 -55.80 27.96
N SER A 503 -2.35 -56.13 27.69
CA SER A 503 -1.50 -55.35 26.78
C SER A 503 -1.67 -55.83 25.34
N ILE A 504 -1.80 -54.89 24.39
CA ILE A 504 -1.81 -55.21 22.95
C ILE A 504 -0.43 -55.79 22.62
N GLY A 505 -0.37 -57.11 22.39
CA GLY A 505 0.87 -57.79 22.06
C GLY A 505 1.51 -57.19 20.81
N SER A 506 2.78 -56.82 20.90
CA SER A 506 3.55 -56.30 19.77
C SER A 506 4.51 -57.36 19.24
N PHE A 507 4.61 -57.48 17.91
CA PHE A 507 5.66 -58.28 17.28
C PHE A 507 7.03 -57.69 17.64
N HIS A 508 7.85 -58.46 18.36
CA HIS A 508 9.25 -58.13 18.70
C HIS A 508 9.46 -56.66 19.12
N ASN A 509 8.59 -56.14 20.00
CA ASN A 509 8.64 -54.79 20.58
C ASN A 509 8.45 -53.59 19.62
N VAL A 510 8.13 -53.82 18.33
CA VAL A 510 7.91 -52.76 17.32
C VAL A 510 6.90 -51.69 17.79
N GLY A 511 5.77 -52.09 18.36
CA GLY A 511 4.73 -51.19 18.85
C GLY A 511 5.20 -50.25 19.97
N VAL A 512 6.14 -50.69 20.81
CA VAL A 512 6.76 -49.86 21.85
C VAL A 512 7.74 -48.84 21.25
N ILE A 513 8.48 -49.24 20.22
CA ILE A 513 9.35 -48.32 19.48
C ILE A 513 8.50 -47.28 18.72
N VAL A 514 7.40 -47.71 18.08
CA VAL A 514 6.48 -46.78 17.41
C VAL A 514 5.88 -45.79 18.38
N SER A 515 5.46 -46.21 19.59
CA SER A 515 4.92 -45.28 20.59
C SER A 515 5.98 -44.33 21.14
N LEU A 516 7.24 -44.76 21.24
CA LEU A 516 8.38 -43.90 21.61
C LEU A 516 8.66 -42.82 20.55
N TRP A 517 8.63 -43.19 19.26
CA TRP A 517 8.93 -42.26 18.16
C TRP A 517 7.75 -41.40 17.73
N ALA A 518 6.50 -41.83 17.96
CA ALA A 518 5.31 -41.13 17.48
C ALA A 518 5.24 -39.65 17.91
N PRO A 519 5.45 -39.28 19.20
CA PRO A 519 5.48 -37.88 19.61
C PRO A 519 6.54 -37.06 18.89
N VAL A 520 7.73 -37.65 18.66
CA VAL A 520 8.84 -36.98 17.98
C VAL A 520 8.56 -36.78 16.50
N VAL A 521 7.91 -37.73 15.83
CA VAL A 521 7.44 -37.55 14.45
C VAL A 521 6.46 -36.37 14.36
N PHE A 522 5.50 -36.24 15.30
CA PHE A 522 4.57 -35.12 15.30
C PHE A 522 5.28 -33.78 15.54
N ILE A 523 6.17 -33.71 16.54
CA ILE A 523 6.96 -32.50 16.83
C ILE A 523 7.82 -32.12 15.63
N PHE A 524 8.50 -33.09 14.99
CA PHE A 524 9.35 -32.85 13.81
C PHE A 524 8.57 -32.38 12.58
N ASN A 525 7.29 -32.73 12.44
CA ASN A 525 6.47 -32.21 11.35
C ASN A 525 5.95 -30.79 11.66
N TYR A 526 5.78 -30.44 12.94
CA TYR A 526 5.34 -29.11 13.36
C TYR A 526 6.49 -28.10 13.51
N ASP A 527 7.70 -28.55 13.84
CA ASP A 527 8.87 -27.70 14.15
C ASP A 527 9.20 -26.67 13.05
N THR A 528 8.94 -27.00 11.79
CA THR A 528 9.31 -26.18 10.62
C THR A 528 8.52 -24.89 10.64
N GLN A 529 7.27 -24.94 11.15
CA GLN A 529 6.46 -23.76 11.35
C GLN A 529 7.02 -22.87 12.46
N ILE A 530 7.56 -23.45 13.54
CA ILE A 530 8.17 -22.70 14.64
C ILE A 530 9.44 -21.99 14.17
N TYR A 531 10.32 -22.68 13.44
CA TYR A 531 11.51 -22.04 12.88
C TYR A 531 11.14 -20.96 11.86
N PHE A 532 10.14 -21.23 11.02
CA PHE A 532 9.65 -20.25 10.06
C PHE A 532 9.12 -18.99 10.73
N THR A 533 8.31 -19.09 11.78
CA THR A 533 7.77 -17.92 12.49
C THR A 533 8.86 -17.11 13.18
N ILE A 534 9.85 -17.77 13.80
CA ILE A 534 11.00 -17.08 14.42
C ILE A 534 11.83 -16.34 13.35
N PHE A 535 12.22 -17.03 12.27
CA PHE A 535 13.02 -16.43 11.19
C PHE A 535 12.24 -15.30 10.49
N GLN A 536 10.95 -15.47 10.27
CA GLN A 536 10.09 -14.42 9.69
C GLN A 536 10.04 -13.20 10.61
N ALA A 537 9.92 -13.37 11.93
CA ALA A 537 9.91 -12.26 12.87
C ALA A 537 11.26 -11.51 12.87
N ILE A 538 12.39 -12.23 12.89
CA ILE A 538 13.73 -11.64 12.87
C ILE A 538 13.99 -10.89 11.56
N LEU A 539 13.73 -11.53 10.41
CA LEU A 539 13.90 -10.89 9.11
C LEU A 539 12.92 -9.74 8.92
N GLY A 540 11.69 -9.89 9.40
CA GLY A 540 10.68 -8.82 9.39
C GLY A 540 11.13 -7.61 10.20
N ALA A 541 11.68 -7.82 11.40
CA ALA A 541 12.23 -6.76 12.23
C ALA A 541 13.47 -6.10 11.58
N PHE A 542 14.38 -6.90 11.02
CA PHE A 542 15.55 -6.39 10.30
C PHE A 542 15.16 -5.57 9.06
N MET A 543 14.24 -6.08 8.25
CA MET A 543 13.72 -5.37 7.08
C MET A 543 12.96 -4.11 7.49
N GLY A 544 12.16 -4.17 8.56
CA GLY A 544 11.49 -3.01 9.14
C GLY A 544 12.49 -1.93 9.55
N TRP A 545 13.57 -2.30 10.22
CA TRP A 545 14.65 -1.38 10.59
C TRP A 545 15.36 -0.78 9.37
N MET A 546 15.72 -1.60 8.37
CA MET A 546 16.35 -1.16 7.12
C MET A 546 15.46 -0.20 6.31
N MET A 547 14.16 -0.47 6.28
CA MET A 547 13.16 0.38 5.63
C MET A 547 12.78 1.60 6.50
N LYS A 548 13.35 1.71 7.71
CA LYS A 548 13.00 2.72 8.72
C LYS A 548 11.49 2.74 8.98
N VAL A 549 10.83 1.59 9.05
CA VAL A 549 9.41 1.48 9.39
C VAL A 549 9.28 1.69 10.91
N GLY A 550 8.83 2.86 11.32
CA GLY A 550 8.64 3.24 12.73
C GLY A 550 7.94 4.59 12.83
N GLU A 551 7.31 4.88 13.96
CA GLU A 551 6.58 6.15 14.15
C GLU A 551 7.51 7.21 14.76
N VAL A 552 7.57 8.41 14.16
CA VAL A 552 8.25 9.56 14.78
C VAL A 552 7.41 10.00 15.97
N ARG A 553 7.93 9.80 17.18
CA ARG A 553 7.26 10.21 18.42
C ARG A 553 8.06 11.30 19.14
N GLY A 554 7.34 12.29 19.65
CA GLY A 554 7.90 13.37 20.46
C GLY A 554 8.36 14.59 19.67
N VAL A 555 8.32 15.74 20.35
CA VAL A 555 8.58 17.08 19.81
C VAL A 555 9.95 17.18 19.14
N ASP A 556 10.99 16.63 19.77
CA ASP A 556 12.37 16.75 19.26
C ASP A 556 12.60 15.97 17.96
N ALA A 557 12.04 14.76 17.87
CA ALA A 557 12.17 13.93 16.68
C ALA A 557 11.35 14.51 15.53
N LEU A 558 10.15 15.02 15.82
CA LEU A 558 9.28 15.67 14.86
C LEU A 558 9.91 16.99 14.35
N SER A 559 10.42 17.84 15.24
CA SER A 559 11.10 19.09 14.89
C SER A 559 12.30 18.86 13.97
N LYS A 560 13.13 17.84 14.26
CA LYS A 560 14.24 17.44 13.37
C LYS A 560 13.76 16.97 12.01
N ALA A 561 12.68 16.21 11.96
CA ALA A 561 12.10 15.75 10.69
C ALA A 561 11.54 16.94 9.87
N PHE A 562 10.87 17.91 10.51
CA PHE A 562 10.31 19.10 9.86
C PHE A 562 11.36 19.97 9.18
N ARG A 563 12.54 20.12 9.76
CA ARG A 563 13.63 20.89 9.13
C ARG A 563 14.10 20.30 7.80
N VAL A 564 13.97 18.98 7.62
CA VAL A 564 14.38 18.27 6.40
C VAL A 564 13.19 17.99 5.47
N ALA A 565 11.95 18.18 5.95
CA ALA A 565 10.73 17.86 5.22
C ALA A 565 10.60 18.58 3.87
N PRO A 566 10.89 19.89 3.73
CA PRO A 566 10.81 20.56 2.43
C PRO A 566 11.71 19.92 1.37
N GLN A 567 12.94 19.53 1.76
CA GLN A 567 13.89 18.87 0.87
C GLN A 567 13.44 17.45 0.48
N LEU A 568 12.91 16.69 1.43
CA LEU A 568 12.38 15.35 1.17
C LEU A 568 11.11 15.40 0.33
N PHE A 569 10.26 16.39 0.55
CA PHE A 569 9.06 16.62 -0.22
C PHE A 569 9.40 16.96 -1.68
N ASP A 570 10.36 17.86 -1.92
CA ASP A 570 10.79 18.20 -3.29
C ASP A 570 11.42 17.01 -4.02
N THR A 571 12.28 16.25 -3.33
CA THR A 571 12.94 15.10 -3.96
C THR A 571 11.97 13.95 -4.27
N LYS A 572 11.00 13.68 -3.39
CA LYS A 572 10.15 12.47 -3.46
C LYS A 572 8.74 12.71 -3.99
N VAL A 573 8.13 13.83 -3.63
CA VAL A 573 6.72 14.13 -3.95
C VAL A 573 6.60 15.01 -5.20
N VAL A 574 7.54 15.91 -5.42
CA VAL A 574 7.52 16.81 -6.58
C VAL A 574 8.06 16.10 -7.83
N THR A 575 7.33 16.23 -8.94
CA THR A 575 7.71 15.59 -10.21
C THR A 575 9.00 16.20 -10.78
N GLU A 576 9.81 15.38 -11.47
CA GLU A 576 11.04 15.86 -12.10
C GLU A 576 10.80 17.02 -13.07
N LEU A 577 9.68 17.00 -13.79
CA LEU A 577 9.29 18.05 -14.72
C LEU A 577 9.08 19.40 -14.03
N ALA A 578 8.46 19.40 -12.85
CA ALA A 578 8.25 20.62 -12.08
C ALA A 578 9.57 21.17 -11.52
N ARG A 579 10.48 20.29 -11.07
CA ARG A 579 11.82 20.70 -10.63
C ARG A 579 12.67 21.26 -11.77
N LEU A 580 12.59 20.66 -12.96
CA LEU A 580 13.28 21.14 -14.15
C LEU A 580 12.72 22.47 -14.67
N ALA A 581 11.41 22.69 -14.55
CA ALA A 581 10.78 23.96 -14.93
C ALA A 581 11.32 25.14 -14.10
N ASP A 582 11.41 24.99 -12.78
CA ASP A 582 11.99 26.03 -11.91
C ASP A 582 13.47 26.29 -12.22
N ALA A 583 14.22 25.23 -12.52
CA ALA A 583 15.62 25.33 -12.91
C ALA A 583 15.78 26.08 -14.25
N GLN A 584 14.79 26.00 -15.14
CA GLN A 584 14.77 26.73 -16.41
C GLN A 584 14.28 28.18 -16.26
N GLU A 585 13.28 28.45 -15.42
CA GLU A 585 12.81 29.81 -15.15
C GLU A 585 13.89 30.67 -14.46
N GLY A 586 14.74 30.06 -13.62
CA GLY A 586 15.94 30.70 -13.07
C GLY A 586 17.10 30.88 -14.07
N GLY A 587 16.94 30.43 -15.32
CA GLY A 587 17.97 30.38 -16.36
C GLY A 587 17.86 31.46 -17.45
N GLY A 588 16.95 32.42 -17.33
CA GLY A 588 16.71 33.45 -18.36
C GLY A 588 17.79 34.53 -18.55
N GLY A 589 18.84 34.56 -17.73
CA GLY A 589 19.93 35.53 -17.81
C GLY A 589 21.28 34.88 -18.10
N GLY A 590 21.77 34.98 -19.33
CA GLY A 590 23.10 34.53 -19.70
C GLY A 590 24.21 35.36 -19.04
N GLY A 591 25.17 34.69 -18.41
CA GLY A 591 26.39 35.29 -17.87
C GLY A 591 27.08 34.35 -16.88
N GLY A 592 28.17 33.73 -17.30
CA GLY A 592 28.94 32.76 -16.50
C GLY A 592 29.82 33.43 -15.45
N ASP A 593 29.21 34.05 -14.43
CA ASP A 593 29.90 34.56 -13.24
C ASP A 593 29.53 33.72 -12.01
N ASP A 594 30.52 33.37 -11.17
CA ASP A 594 30.35 32.59 -9.93
C ASP A 594 29.36 33.25 -8.93
N ALA A 595 29.11 34.56 -9.05
CA ALA A 595 28.11 35.29 -8.27
C ALA A 595 26.65 34.91 -8.61
N GLY A 596 26.37 34.47 -9.85
CA GLY A 596 25.03 34.07 -10.29
C GLY A 596 24.59 32.71 -9.73
N ARG A 597 25.55 31.84 -9.39
CA ARG A 597 25.30 30.48 -8.90
C ARG A 597 24.69 30.46 -7.50
N GLY A 598 25.10 31.40 -6.64
CA GLY A 598 24.51 31.61 -5.31
C GLY A 598 23.07 32.13 -5.38
N SER A 599 22.80 33.07 -6.28
CA SER A 599 21.45 33.60 -6.51
C SER A 599 20.50 32.54 -7.06
N GLN A 600 20.96 31.70 -8.01
CA GLN A 600 20.17 30.60 -8.54
C GLN A 600 19.83 29.54 -7.48
N SER A 601 20.79 29.19 -6.63
CA SER A 601 20.55 28.26 -5.52
C SER A 601 19.55 28.82 -4.50
N ALA A 602 19.59 30.13 -4.22
CA ALA A 602 18.66 30.78 -3.30
C ALA A 602 17.23 30.83 -3.87
N VAL A 603 17.08 31.13 -5.17
CA VAL A 603 15.77 31.12 -5.85
C VAL A 603 15.18 29.72 -5.87
N TYR A 604 15.99 28.69 -6.19
CA TYR A 604 15.53 27.30 -6.14
C TYR A 604 15.08 26.90 -4.72
N GLN A 605 15.85 27.25 -3.69
CA GLN A 605 15.49 26.96 -2.30
C GLN A 605 14.20 27.66 -1.86
N SER A 606 13.98 28.90 -2.31
CA SER A 606 12.74 29.64 -2.04
C SER A 606 11.53 28.96 -2.71
N GLN A 607 11.63 28.60 -3.99
CA GLN A 607 10.56 27.90 -4.71
C GLN A 607 10.26 26.52 -4.11
N MET A 608 11.29 25.77 -3.74
CA MET A 608 11.19 24.50 -3.04
C MET A 608 10.41 24.66 -1.71
N MET A 609 10.75 25.68 -0.93
CA MET A 609 10.08 25.97 0.33
C MET A 609 8.61 26.34 0.10
N LEU A 610 8.32 27.23 -0.85
CA LEU A 610 6.96 27.68 -1.17
C LEU A 610 6.06 26.49 -1.56
N ARG A 611 6.55 25.56 -2.39
CA ARG A 611 5.80 24.35 -2.77
C ARG A 611 5.39 23.51 -1.57
N PHE A 612 6.33 23.26 -0.66
CA PHE A 612 6.06 22.51 0.55
C PHE A 612 5.06 23.24 1.45
N VAL A 613 5.27 24.54 1.65
CA VAL A 613 4.48 25.37 2.55
C VAL A 613 3.03 25.51 2.10
N VAL A 614 2.77 25.72 0.81
CA VAL A 614 1.41 25.79 0.27
C VAL A 614 0.64 24.49 0.56
N VAL A 615 1.26 23.35 0.26
CA VAL A 615 0.64 22.03 0.52
C VAL A 615 0.50 21.77 2.01
N TRP A 616 1.48 22.17 2.81
CA TRP A 616 1.47 22.00 4.26
C TRP A 616 0.33 22.79 4.92
N ASN A 617 0.17 24.07 4.57
CA ASN A 617 -0.89 24.90 5.13
C ASN A 617 -2.27 24.34 4.76
N GLU A 618 -2.45 23.78 3.56
CA GLU A 618 -3.68 23.06 3.19
C GLU A 618 -3.90 21.78 4.00
N ILE A 619 -2.84 21.04 4.34
CA ILE A 619 -2.94 19.88 5.25
C ILE A 619 -3.42 20.33 6.64
N VAL A 620 -2.87 21.42 7.17
CA VAL A 620 -3.30 21.95 8.47
C VAL A 620 -4.74 22.45 8.42
N ASN A 621 -5.14 23.13 7.34
CA ASN A 621 -6.53 23.53 7.12
C ASN A 621 -7.46 22.32 7.08
N SER A 622 -7.06 21.24 6.40
CA SER A 622 -7.83 19.99 6.40
C SER A 622 -7.92 19.35 7.79
N PHE A 623 -6.89 19.45 8.62
CA PHE A 623 -6.95 18.98 10.01
C PHE A 623 -7.94 19.81 10.83
N ARG A 624 -7.99 21.12 10.58
CA ARG A 624 -8.94 22.01 11.24
C ARG A 624 -10.37 21.76 10.79
N GLU A 625 -10.60 21.57 9.49
CA GLU A 625 -11.92 21.23 8.93
C GLU A 625 -12.41 19.85 9.39
N GLY A 626 -11.49 18.92 9.63
CA GLY A 626 -11.75 17.60 10.20
C GLY A 626 -11.78 17.56 11.73
N ASP A 627 -11.81 18.72 12.40
CA ASP A 627 -11.89 18.86 13.87
C ASP A 627 -10.75 18.18 14.66
N LEU A 628 -9.60 17.94 14.02
CA LEU A 628 -8.43 17.33 14.66
C LEU A 628 -7.58 18.32 15.45
N VAL A 629 -7.67 19.61 15.13
CA VAL A 629 -6.92 20.71 15.78
C VAL A 629 -7.86 21.89 16.05
N ASP A 630 -7.58 22.65 17.12
CA ASP A 630 -8.24 23.93 17.42
C ASP A 630 -7.65 25.10 16.58
N ASP A 631 -8.24 26.30 16.62
CA ASP A 631 -7.75 27.46 15.84
C ASP A 631 -6.35 27.88 16.28
N LYS A 632 -6.04 27.73 17.58
CA LYS A 632 -4.73 28.05 18.14
C LYS A 632 -3.66 27.07 17.66
N GLU A 633 -3.93 25.77 17.69
CA GLU A 633 -3.07 24.68 17.23
C GLU A 633 -2.84 24.78 15.72
N ALA A 634 -3.88 25.12 14.95
CA ALA A 634 -3.74 25.39 13.52
C ALA A 634 -2.75 26.55 13.27
N ALA A 635 -2.88 27.67 13.99
CA ALA A 635 -1.97 28.80 13.89
C ALA A 635 -0.52 28.45 14.31
N ILE A 636 -0.35 27.55 15.29
CA ILE A 636 0.97 27.07 15.73
C ILE A 636 1.68 26.27 14.62
N LEU A 637 0.92 25.48 13.85
CA LEU A 637 1.43 24.57 12.83
C LEU A 637 1.61 25.20 11.44
N GLN A 638 0.93 26.30 11.14
CA GLN A 638 1.00 26.97 9.84
C GLN A 638 2.30 27.75 9.64
N TYR A 639 2.80 27.75 8.40
CA TYR A 639 3.85 28.66 7.96
C TYR A 639 3.25 30.02 7.60
N ASP A 640 4.00 31.07 7.91
CA ASP A 640 3.63 32.43 7.52
C ASP A 640 4.32 32.79 6.20
N ILE A 641 3.52 33.19 5.21
CA ILE A 641 3.97 33.54 3.85
C ILE A 641 3.72 35.03 3.66
N GLN A 642 4.79 35.78 3.43
CA GLN A 642 4.67 37.20 3.15
C GLN A 642 4.34 37.49 1.69
N ASN A 643 3.77 38.68 1.45
CA ASN A 643 3.59 39.25 0.11
C ASN A 643 4.93 39.42 -0.65
N THR A 644 6.06 39.48 0.07
CA THR A 644 7.42 39.53 -0.49
C THR A 644 7.93 38.17 -0.96
N GLY A 645 7.22 37.08 -0.65
CA GLY A 645 7.65 35.70 -0.88
C GLY A 645 8.58 35.14 0.19
N GLU A 646 8.89 35.90 1.25
CA GLU A 646 9.64 35.40 2.39
C GLU A 646 8.76 34.49 3.26
N VAL A 647 9.31 33.33 3.65
CA VAL A 647 8.62 32.30 4.42
C VAL A 647 9.21 32.27 5.83
N PHE A 648 8.35 32.35 6.85
CA PHE A 648 8.74 32.14 8.24
C PHE A 648 8.28 30.76 8.74
N GLU A 649 9.17 30.08 9.48
CA GLU A 649 8.90 28.77 10.07
C GLU A 649 7.66 28.80 10.98
N PRO A 650 6.91 27.71 11.11
CA PRO A 650 5.77 27.63 12.02
C PRO A 650 6.19 27.87 13.47
N VAL A 651 5.28 28.40 14.28
CA VAL A 651 5.55 28.70 15.69
C VAL A 651 5.96 27.44 16.45
N PHE A 652 5.43 26.28 16.05
CA PHE A 652 5.86 24.96 16.54
C PHE A 652 7.38 24.76 16.57
N LEU A 653 8.10 25.19 15.52
CA LEU A 653 9.57 25.03 15.45
C LEU A 653 10.32 26.10 16.26
N SER A 654 9.65 27.22 16.55
CA SER A 654 10.20 28.37 17.26
C SER A 654 9.79 28.44 18.73
N ALA A 655 8.92 27.55 19.20
CA ALA A 655 8.40 27.51 20.56
C ALA A 655 9.52 27.46 21.61
N GLY A 656 9.44 28.35 22.60
CA GLY A 656 10.45 28.52 23.64
C GLY A 656 11.77 29.19 23.21
N LYS A 657 12.09 29.29 21.91
CA LYS A 657 13.39 29.83 21.45
C LYS A 657 13.57 31.32 21.75
N LEU A 658 12.49 32.11 21.68
CA LEU A 658 12.55 33.54 22.03
C LEU A 658 12.80 33.72 23.54
N ASN A 659 12.20 32.85 24.36
CA ASN A 659 12.42 32.83 25.81
C ASN A 659 13.87 32.45 26.14
N GLU A 660 14.43 31.45 25.45
CA GLU A 660 15.86 31.10 25.54
C GLU A 660 16.75 32.29 25.12
N ALA A 661 16.44 32.96 24.01
CA ALA A 661 17.17 34.15 23.54
C ALA A 661 17.20 35.27 24.58
N MET A 662 16.04 35.59 25.18
CA MET A 662 15.94 36.58 26.25
C MET A 662 16.72 36.16 27.50
N ALA A 663 16.65 34.87 27.89
CA ALA A 663 17.40 34.35 29.03
C ALA A 663 18.92 34.46 28.83
N TYR A 664 19.41 34.20 27.60
CA TYR A 664 20.82 34.40 27.25
C TYR A 664 21.22 35.87 27.31
N ALA A 665 20.39 36.78 26.78
CA ALA A 665 20.65 38.22 26.84
C ALA A 665 20.75 38.72 28.30
N VAL A 666 19.82 38.30 29.17
CA VAL A 666 19.84 38.64 30.61
C VAL A 666 21.07 38.07 31.31
N LYS A 667 21.41 36.81 31.04
CA LYS A 667 22.58 36.14 31.65
C LYS A 667 23.89 36.82 31.26
N LEU A 668 24.05 37.15 29.97
CA LEU A 668 25.25 37.81 29.46
C LEU A 668 25.35 39.25 29.96
N GLY A 669 24.23 39.99 29.97
CA GLY A 669 24.14 41.34 30.53
C GLY A 669 24.55 41.43 32.00
N LYS A 670 24.20 40.43 32.83
CA LYS A 670 24.65 40.34 34.24
C LYS A 670 26.13 39.99 34.38
N SER A 671 26.69 39.22 33.45
CA SER A 671 28.08 38.76 33.48
C SER A 671 29.08 39.74 32.84
N GLY A 672 28.61 40.83 32.22
CA GLY A 672 29.45 41.81 31.54
C GLY A 672 30.11 41.30 30.25
N ARG A 673 29.60 40.21 29.66
CA ARG A 673 30.10 39.61 28.41
C ARG A 673 29.44 40.31 27.21
N GLY A 674 30.23 40.54 26.15
CA GLY A 674 29.84 41.38 25.00
C GLY A 674 28.88 40.73 24.00
N ASP A 675 28.35 41.56 23.09
CA ASP A 675 27.35 41.19 22.08
C ASP A 675 27.79 40.07 21.12
N SER A 676 29.09 39.90 20.89
CA SER A 676 29.62 38.83 20.04
C SER A 676 29.31 37.44 20.60
N GLU A 677 29.35 37.27 21.92
CA GLU A 677 29.04 35.99 22.57
C GLU A 677 27.52 35.73 22.58
N LEU A 678 26.71 36.78 22.72
CA LEU A 678 25.26 36.70 22.55
C LEU A 678 24.92 36.20 21.14
N ARG A 679 25.52 36.79 20.11
CA ARG A 679 25.31 36.36 18.72
C ARG A 679 25.69 34.90 18.49
N ILE A 680 26.83 34.45 19.03
CA ILE A 680 27.24 33.03 18.94
C ILE A 680 26.20 32.11 19.60
N GLN A 681 25.71 32.46 20.80
CA GLN A 681 24.70 31.67 21.50
C GLN A 681 23.36 31.63 20.75
N LEU A 682 22.94 32.75 20.15
CA LEU A 682 21.71 32.82 19.36
C LEU A 682 21.80 32.01 18.06
N VAL A 683 22.98 31.96 17.42
CA VAL A 683 23.22 31.14 16.22
C VAL A 683 23.29 29.65 16.58
N GLN A 684 24.04 29.28 17.63
CA GLN A 684 24.20 27.88 18.03
C GLN A 684 22.89 27.21 18.44
N ASN A 685 21.98 27.96 19.07
CA ASN A 685 20.67 27.47 19.50
C ASN A 685 19.54 27.83 18.50
N ASP A 686 19.89 28.37 17.33
CA ASP A 686 18.96 28.65 16.24
C ASP A 686 17.77 29.56 16.66
N CYS A 687 18.07 30.58 17.48
CA CYS A 687 17.11 31.53 18.03
C CYS A 687 16.87 32.73 17.11
N LEU A 688 17.77 33.03 16.16
CA LEU A 688 17.71 34.22 15.32
C LEU A 688 16.44 34.29 14.45
N GLY A 689 16.00 33.15 13.89
CA GLY A 689 14.77 33.07 13.10
C GLY A 689 13.53 33.44 13.92
N ALA A 690 13.46 32.98 15.17
CA ALA A 690 12.37 33.32 16.09
C ALA A 690 12.37 34.81 16.47
N VAL A 691 13.54 35.40 16.70
CA VAL A 691 13.69 36.84 16.98
C VAL A 691 13.22 37.67 15.79
N LYS A 692 13.70 37.38 14.58
CA LYS A 692 13.28 38.06 13.35
C LYS A 692 11.78 37.93 13.13
N SER A 693 11.24 36.71 13.27
CA SER A 693 9.80 36.47 13.13
C SER A 693 8.96 37.25 14.15
N PHE A 694 9.45 37.44 15.37
CA PHE A 694 8.75 38.20 16.40
C PHE A 694 8.71 39.70 16.08
N PHE A 695 9.86 40.30 15.72
CA PHE A 695 9.91 41.72 15.35
C PHE A 695 9.05 42.02 14.13
N ASN A 696 9.12 41.17 13.11
CA ASN A 696 8.31 41.30 11.91
C ASN A 696 6.80 41.20 12.21
N ALA A 697 6.37 40.17 12.96
CA ALA A 697 4.96 40.02 13.35
C ALA A 697 4.46 41.20 14.20
N SER A 698 5.27 41.65 15.16
CA SER A 698 4.95 42.83 15.98
C SER A 698 4.88 44.12 15.15
N MET A 699 5.69 44.24 14.09
CA MET A 699 5.67 45.39 13.20
C MET A 699 4.32 45.54 12.50
N TYR A 700 3.74 44.46 11.97
CA TYR A 700 2.42 44.52 11.34
C TYR A 700 1.32 44.99 12.29
N VAL A 701 1.38 44.54 13.54
CA VAL A 701 0.45 44.98 14.59
C VAL A 701 0.63 46.47 14.87
N LEU A 702 1.87 46.93 15.04
CA LEU A 702 2.17 48.33 15.31
C LEU A 702 1.85 49.23 14.11
N GLU A 703 2.12 48.80 12.87
CA GLU A 703 1.79 49.55 11.66
C GLU A 703 0.27 49.68 11.49
N ALA A 704 -0.50 48.63 11.71
CA ALA A 704 -1.97 48.70 11.65
C ALA A 704 -2.55 49.63 12.74
N LEU A 705 -1.92 49.68 13.92
CA LEU A 705 -2.37 50.46 15.06
C LEU A 705 -1.96 51.94 15.00
N LEU A 706 -0.72 52.22 14.56
CA LEU A 706 -0.05 53.52 14.71
C LEU A 706 0.15 54.28 13.40
N ALA A 707 0.14 53.61 12.23
CA ALA A 707 0.33 54.29 10.96
C ALA A 707 -0.97 54.97 10.47
N PRO A 708 -0.88 56.17 9.87
CA PRO A 708 0.31 56.97 9.56
C PRO A 708 0.72 57.97 10.65
N ASP A 709 0.02 57.99 11.79
CA ASP A 709 0.02 59.11 12.73
C ASP A 709 1.25 59.12 13.69
N ASP A 710 1.92 57.97 13.91
CA ASP A 710 3.04 57.80 14.86
C ASP A 710 4.28 57.10 14.24
N THR A 711 4.84 57.67 13.17
CA THR A 711 5.99 57.09 12.42
C THR A 711 7.29 56.99 13.20
N GLU A 712 7.58 57.91 14.13
CA GLU A 712 8.82 57.90 14.92
C GLU A 712 8.93 56.67 15.84
N THR A 713 7.78 56.18 16.34
CA THR A 713 7.70 54.98 17.19
C THR A 713 7.99 53.71 16.38
N LEU A 714 7.48 53.64 15.14
CA LEU A 714 7.75 52.54 14.22
C LEU A 714 9.24 52.47 13.83
N ASP A 715 9.87 53.62 13.59
CA ASP A 715 11.31 53.70 13.35
C ASP A 715 12.13 53.27 14.56
N GLY A 716 11.66 53.58 15.78
CA GLY A 716 12.24 53.06 17.01
C GLY A 716 12.21 51.53 17.04
N PHE A 717 11.08 50.92 16.68
CA PHE A 717 10.98 49.47 16.66
C PHE A 717 11.85 48.80 15.57
N ARG A 718 11.99 49.41 14.38
CA ARG A 718 12.90 48.95 13.31
C ARG A 718 14.36 48.94 13.75
N LEU A 719 14.78 49.99 14.44
CA LEU A 719 16.15 50.10 14.97
C LEU A 719 16.42 49.06 16.07
N MET A 720 15.41 48.66 16.85
CA MET A 720 15.54 47.56 17.81
C MET A 720 15.81 46.22 17.12
N GLU A 721 15.08 45.93 16.03
CA GLU A 721 15.30 44.73 15.21
C GLU A 721 16.72 44.72 14.63
N GLN A 722 17.15 45.82 14.01
CA GLN A 722 18.49 45.95 13.44
C GLN A 722 19.58 45.76 14.50
N ALA A 723 19.42 46.38 15.67
CA ALA A 723 20.36 46.21 16.78
C ALA A 723 20.45 44.77 17.29
N ALA A 724 19.34 44.02 17.27
CA ALA A 724 19.30 42.60 17.63
C ALA A 724 20.01 41.71 16.58
N LEU A 725 19.93 42.07 15.29
CA LEU A 725 20.54 41.31 14.20
C LEU A 725 22.04 41.63 13.99
N ASP A 726 22.43 42.90 14.12
CA ASP A 726 23.80 43.38 13.89
C ASP A 726 24.74 43.11 15.07
N GLY A 727 24.20 42.71 16.22
CA GLY A 727 24.98 42.40 17.42
C GLY A 727 25.41 43.65 18.17
N GLN A 728 24.49 44.60 18.37
CA GLN A 728 24.68 45.80 19.20
C GLN A 728 23.66 45.87 20.35
N PHE A 729 22.93 44.77 20.60
CA PHE A 729 21.78 44.75 21.48
C PHE A 729 22.11 45.08 22.95
N LEU A 730 23.13 44.46 23.54
CA LEU A 730 23.55 44.69 24.92
C LEU A 730 24.23 46.07 25.10
N THR A 731 24.75 46.66 24.03
CA THR A 731 25.25 48.05 24.08
C THR A 731 24.12 49.07 24.14
N LEU A 732 23.05 48.87 23.36
CA LEU A 732 21.97 49.83 23.17
C LEU A 732 20.83 49.69 24.20
N PHE A 733 20.64 48.48 24.74
CA PHE A 733 19.51 48.17 25.62
C PHE A 733 19.92 47.57 26.95
N ASP A 734 19.08 47.78 27.97
CA ASP A 734 19.29 47.20 29.28
C ASP A 734 18.63 45.81 29.40
N ALA A 735 19.48 44.78 29.47
CA ALA A 735 19.02 43.40 29.56
C ALA A 735 18.21 43.10 30.85
N GLY A 736 18.37 43.89 31.92
CA GLY A 736 17.62 43.73 33.16
C GLY A 736 16.13 44.01 33.00
N SER A 737 15.78 45.03 32.22
CA SER A 737 14.38 45.42 31.94
C SER A 737 13.71 44.59 30.85
N LEU A 738 14.43 43.72 30.12
CA LEU A 738 13.90 42.93 29.00
C LEU A 738 12.72 42.03 29.41
N LEU A 739 12.81 41.37 30.56
CA LEU A 739 11.72 40.51 31.07
C LEU A 739 10.48 41.32 31.46
N HIS A 740 10.66 42.57 31.88
CA HIS A 740 9.54 43.47 32.18
C HIS A 740 8.84 43.94 30.90
N VAL A 741 9.62 44.30 29.86
CA VAL A 741 9.06 44.62 28.52
C VAL A 741 8.30 43.43 27.95
N ARG A 742 8.81 42.21 28.10
CA ARG A 742 8.12 40.99 27.67
C ARG A 742 6.74 40.87 28.33
N ALA A 743 6.65 41.05 29.65
CA ALA A 743 5.37 40.97 30.36
C ALA A 743 4.37 41.99 29.84
N MET A 744 4.79 43.25 29.66
CA MET A 744 3.94 44.30 29.10
C MET A 744 3.53 44.03 27.64
N ALA A 745 4.41 43.42 26.84
CA ALA A 745 4.11 43.06 25.46
C ALA A 745 3.10 41.92 25.38
N ILE A 746 3.19 40.93 26.27
CA ILE A 746 2.19 39.85 26.39
C ILE A 746 0.83 40.45 26.79
N ASP A 747 0.78 41.29 27.82
CA ASP A 747 -0.47 41.93 28.27
C ASP A 747 -1.12 42.78 27.16
N PHE A 748 -0.30 43.46 26.35
CA PHE A 748 -0.75 44.24 25.20
C PHE A 748 -1.31 43.34 24.09
N LEU A 749 -0.58 42.30 23.68
CA LEU A 749 -1.03 41.39 22.62
C LEU A 749 -2.26 40.58 23.02
N GLU A 750 -2.37 40.16 24.28
CA GLU A 750 -3.59 39.52 24.80
C GLU A 750 -4.81 40.45 24.64
N ALA A 751 -4.65 41.74 24.93
CA ALA A 751 -5.73 42.71 24.71
C ALA A 751 -6.04 42.97 23.23
N VAL A 752 -5.10 42.69 22.31
CA VAL A 752 -5.36 42.71 20.86
C VAL A 752 -6.19 41.50 20.45
N LEU A 753 -5.89 40.32 20.97
CA LEU A 753 -6.60 39.08 20.63
C LEU A 753 -8.03 39.06 21.19
N ASP A 754 -8.25 39.66 22.36
CA ASP A 754 -9.57 39.78 22.99
C ASP A 754 -10.36 41.03 22.55
N LEU A 755 -10.01 41.64 21.40
CA LEU A 755 -10.62 42.88 20.94
C LEU A 755 -12.08 42.62 20.50
N PRO A 756 -13.09 43.24 21.15
CA PRO A 756 -14.50 43.03 20.82
C PRO A 756 -14.91 43.80 19.57
N ASP A 757 -16.05 43.45 18.97
CA ASP A 757 -16.58 44.13 17.79
C ASP A 757 -16.79 45.66 17.98
N PRO A 758 -16.52 46.48 16.94
CA PRO A 758 -16.75 47.93 17.00
C PRO A 758 -18.24 48.26 16.81
N ASP A 759 -19.00 48.27 17.90
CA ASP A 759 -20.47 48.49 17.88
C ASP A 759 -20.92 49.91 18.27
N SER A 760 -20.02 50.77 18.74
CA SER A 760 -20.37 52.11 19.24
C SER A 760 -20.23 53.18 18.16
N ALA A 761 -21.27 53.97 17.89
CA ALA A 761 -21.18 55.07 16.93
C ALA A 761 -20.32 56.23 17.48
N SER A 762 -19.25 56.61 16.78
CA SER A 762 -18.44 57.76 17.15
C SER A 762 -18.91 59.03 16.43
N PRO A 763 -19.27 60.11 17.17
CA PRO A 763 -19.63 61.39 16.56
C PRO A 763 -18.42 62.11 15.92
N VAL A 764 -17.19 61.73 16.30
CA VAL A 764 -15.94 62.37 15.84
C VAL A 764 -15.44 61.75 14.55
N LEU A 765 -15.48 60.43 14.43
CA LEU A 765 -14.90 59.68 13.30
C LEU A 765 -15.94 59.33 12.21
N LYS A 766 -17.24 59.53 12.48
CA LYS A 766 -18.34 59.13 11.58
C LYS A 766 -18.29 57.65 11.18
N THR A 767 -17.73 56.80 12.05
CA THR A 767 -17.63 55.34 11.91
C THR A 767 -18.07 54.67 13.20
N THR A 768 -18.30 53.36 13.15
CA THR A 768 -18.42 52.55 14.36
C THR A 768 -17.04 52.32 14.95
N VAL A 769 -16.98 52.32 16.28
CA VAL A 769 -15.76 52.28 17.08
C VAL A 769 -16.05 51.41 18.30
N HIS A 770 -14.99 50.87 18.91
CA HIS A 770 -15.10 50.13 20.17
C HIS A 770 -15.61 51.03 21.33
N PRO A 771 -16.22 50.44 22.37
CA PRO A 771 -16.64 51.18 23.55
C PRO A 771 -15.48 51.94 24.21
N MET A 772 -15.74 53.14 24.74
CA MET A 772 -14.71 53.98 25.37
C MET A 772 -13.97 53.30 26.53
N GLY A 773 -14.60 52.35 27.22
CA GLY A 773 -13.93 51.53 28.24
C GLY A 773 -12.82 50.65 27.66
N VAL A 774 -13.06 50.03 26.50
CA VAL A 774 -12.09 49.21 25.78
C VAL A 774 -10.94 50.07 25.27
N ILE A 775 -11.26 51.22 24.65
CA ILE A 775 -10.26 52.17 24.16
C ILE A 775 -9.35 52.64 25.30
N ARG A 776 -9.90 53.02 26.46
CA ARG A 776 -9.10 53.46 27.61
C ARG A 776 -8.21 52.36 28.18
N ASN A 777 -8.73 51.14 28.28
CA ASN A 777 -7.96 49.99 28.74
C ASN A 777 -6.78 49.73 27.79
N PHE A 778 -7.04 49.74 26.49
CA PHE A 778 -6.02 49.50 25.48
C PHE A 778 -4.97 50.62 25.44
N VAL A 779 -5.38 51.89 25.57
CA VAL A 779 -4.47 53.02 25.72
C VAL A 779 -3.59 52.87 26.96
N ALA A 780 -4.15 52.46 28.10
CA ALA A 780 -3.37 52.22 29.32
C ALA A 780 -2.34 51.09 29.14
N LYS A 781 -2.73 49.97 28.52
CA LYS A 781 -1.81 48.86 28.20
C LYS A 781 -0.72 49.28 27.20
N THR A 782 -1.06 50.10 26.20
CA THR A 782 -0.10 50.64 25.22
C THR A 782 0.88 51.62 25.87
N ASP A 783 0.40 52.52 26.74
CA ASP A 783 1.27 53.45 27.49
C ASP A 783 2.23 52.70 28.42
N ASN A 784 1.74 51.66 29.09
CA ASN A 784 2.56 50.75 29.88
C ASN A 784 3.68 50.14 29.03
N LEU A 785 3.36 49.55 27.87
CA LEU A 785 4.36 48.98 26.95
C LEU A 785 5.39 50.02 26.50
N LEU A 786 4.95 51.22 26.12
CA LEU A 786 5.83 52.32 25.70
C LEU A 786 6.74 52.77 26.84
N ASN A 787 6.23 52.87 28.07
CA ASN A 787 7.03 53.18 29.25
C ASN A 787 8.07 52.08 29.55
N GLY A 788 7.70 50.81 29.38
CA GLY A 788 8.62 49.68 29.46
C GLY A 788 9.76 49.78 28.42
N LEU A 789 9.41 50.09 27.17
CA LEU A 789 10.38 50.28 26.08
C LEU A 789 11.32 51.47 26.32
N ARG A 790 10.82 52.56 26.93
CA ARG A 790 11.66 53.71 27.34
C ARG A 790 12.68 53.32 28.38
N LEU A 791 12.27 52.57 29.42
CA LEU A 791 13.17 52.09 30.49
C LEU A 791 14.17 51.04 29.98
N PHE A 792 13.83 50.36 28.88
CA PHE A 792 14.69 49.38 28.25
C PHE A 792 15.82 50.02 27.41
N CYS A 793 15.63 51.23 26.89
CA CYS A 793 16.64 51.94 26.09
C CYS A 793 17.71 52.58 26.98
N ARG A 794 19.00 52.30 26.73
CA ARG A 794 20.11 52.97 27.44
C ARG A 794 20.43 54.36 26.90
N GLN A 795 20.20 54.58 25.60
CA GLN A 795 20.43 55.86 24.95
C GLN A 795 19.19 56.75 25.00
N SER A 796 19.36 58.00 25.41
CA SER A 796 18.28 58.98 25.50
C SER A 796 17.64 59.29 24.15
N ALA A 797 18.42 59.29 23.06
CA ALA A 797 17.92 59.51 21.69
C ALA A 797 16.96 58.39 21.24
N MET A 798 17.23 57.15 21.65
CA MET A 798 16.38 55.99 21.35
C MET A 798 15.10 56.01 22.19
N ALA A 799 15.24 56.33 23.49
CA ALA A 799 14.10 56.49 24.39
C ALA A 799 13.15 57.62 23.95
N ALA A 800 13.68 58.69 23.34
CA ALA A 800 12.90 59.82 22.84
C ALA A 800 11.94 59.43 21.70
N LYS A 801 12.27 58.41 20.89
CA LYS A 801 11.39 57.92 19.81
C LYS A 801 10.09 57.29 20.31
N PHE A 802 10.07 56.86 21.55
CA PHE A 802 8.89 56.32 22.22
C PHE A 802 8.17 57.39 23.06
N GLN A 803 8.60 58.66 23.03
CA GLN A 803 7.98 59.78 23.73
C GLN A 803 6.96 60.49 22.83
N ASN A 804 5.88 61.01 23.42
CA ASN A 804 4.84 61.80 22.73
C ASN A 804 4.07 61.05 21.61
N VAL A 805 3.69 59.79 21.85
CA VAL A 805 2.86 59.00 20.93
C VAL A 805 1.41 59.53 20.91
N ASN A 806 0.91 59.89 19.73
CA ASN A 806 -0.44 60.45 19.54
C ASN A 806 -1.53 59.46 19.92
N PHE A 807 -1.31 58.16 19.73
CA PHE A 807 -2.21 57.09 20.16
C PHE A 807 -2.60 57.19 21.65
N VAL A 808 -1.65 57.53 22.53
CA VAL A 808 -1.88 57.60 23.98
C VAL A 808 -2.41 58.97 24.42
N SER A 809 -2.38 59.96 23.54
CA SER A 809 -2.76 61.34 23.86
C SER A 809 -4.25 61.49 24.15
N SER A 810 -4.57 62.09 25.30
CA SER A 810 -5.94 62.46 25.68
C SER A 810 -6.45 63.74 25.00
N ALA A 811 -5.58 64.46 24.28
CA ALA A 811 -5.84 65.80 23.73
C ALA A 811 -7.03 65.86 22.74
N ASN A 812 -7.42 64.72 22.15
CA ASN A 812 -8.53 64.60 21.18
C ASN A 812 -9.54 63.49 21.56
N SER A 813 -9.83 63.28 22.85
CA SER A 813 -10.77 62.24 23.30
C SER A 813 -10.42 60.83 22.79
N TYR A 814 -9.13 60.52 22.65
CA TYR A 814 -8.61 59.26 22.12
C TYR A 814 -9.02 58.94 20.66
N ALA A 815 -9.30 59.95 19.83
CA ALA A 815 -9.69 59.75 18.42
C ALA A 815 -8.65 58.96 17.60
N TYR A 816 -7.34 59.14 17.86
CA TYR A 816 -6.27 58.37 17.22
C TYR A 816 -6.30 56.90 17.66
N ALA A 817 -6.48 56.62 18.96
CA ALA A 817 -6.60 55.25 19.45
C ALA A 817 -7.84 54.54 18.91
N ALA A 818 -8.97 55.25 18.86
CA ALA A 818 -10.21 54.77 18.27
C ALA A 818 -10.02 54.35 16.80
N LYS A 819 -9.36 55.19 16.00
CA LYS A 819 -9.05 54.92 14.59
C LYS A 819 -8.08 53.75 14.42
N GLY A 820 -7.00 53.71 15.21
CA GLY A 820 -6.01 52.63 15.17
C GLY A 820 -6.58 51.27 15.54
N LEU A 821 -7.46 51.21 16.55
CA LEU A 821 -8.13 49.97 16.95
C LEU A 821 -9.07 49.42 15.88
N VAL A 822 -9.84 50.31 15.22
CA VAL A 822 -10.71 49.91 14.11
C VAL A 822 -9.89 49.40 12.91
N ASN A 823 -8.77 50.06 12.60
CA ASN A 823 -7.85 49.60 11.55
C ASN A 823 -7.25 48.22 11.87
N LEU A 824 -6.83 48.01 13.12
CA LEU A 824 -6.31 46.73 13.58
C LEU A 824 -7.36 45.63 13.49
N PHE A 825 -8.57 45.89 13.97
CA PHE A 825 -9.70 44.95 13.94
C PHE A 825 -10.08 44.51 12.52
N HIS A 826 -10.03 45.42 11.54
CA HIS A 826 -10.34 45.09 10.15
C HIS A 826 -9.17 44.46 9.39
N SER A 827 -7.95 44.46 9.94
CA SER A 827 -6.78 43.87 9.31
C SER A 827 -6.57 42.43 9.76
N ASP A 828 -7.08 41.47 8.99
CA ASP A 828 -6.89 40.05 9.27
C ASP A 828 -5.40 39.67 9.32
N THR A 829 -4.55 40.34 8.51
CA THR A 829 -3.09 40.16 8.53
C THR A 829 -2.46 40.60 9.86
N ALA A 830 -2.92 41.71 10.44
CA ALA A 830 -2.38 42.20 11.70
C ALA A 830 -2.89 41.36 12.88
N MET A 831 -4.12 40.86 12.82
CA MET A 831 -4.64 39.92 13.82
C MET A 831 -3.89 38.59 13.79
N GLY A 832 -3.62 38.02 12.62
CA GLY A 832 -2.78 36.83 12.48
C GLY A 832 -1.34 37.05 13.00
N ALA A 833 -0.76 38.21 12.70
CA ALA A 833 0.54 38.60 13.20
C ALA A 833 0.55 38.80 14.73
N ALA A 834 -0.53 39.33 15.32
CA ALA A 834 -0.70 39.44 16.77
C ALA A 834 -0.73 38.06 17.43
N THR A 835 -1.49 37.11 16.88
CA THR A 835 -1.54 35.73 17.37
C THR A 835 -0.15 35.10 17.33
N ARG A 836 0.56 35.25 16.22
CA ARG A 836 1.92 34.74 16.05
C ARG A 836 2.91 35.36 17.04
N ALA A 837 2.89 36.68 17.21
CA ALA A 837 3.76 37.39 18.15
C ALA A 837 3.48 36.98 19.60
N TYR A 838 2.21 36.82 19.96
CA TYR A 838 1.79 36.34 21.27
C TYR A 838 2.32 34.93 21.53
N LEU A 839 2.07 33.99 20.60
CA LEU A 839 2.51 32.59 20.73
C LEU A 839 4.04 32.47 20.79
N LEU A 840 4.80 33.25 20.01
CA LEU A 840 6.27 33.25 20.09
C LEU A 840 6.80 33.65 21.47
N MET A 841 6.07 34.49 22.20
CA MET A 841 6.45 34.94 23.55
C MET A 841 5.89 34.05 24.67
N SER A 842 4.70 33.47 24.49
CA SER A 842 3.98 32.75 25.55
C SER A 842 4.08 31.23 25.47
N LEU A 843 4.32 30.66 24.28
CA LEU A 843 4.25 29.22 24.06
C LEU A 843 5.53 28.49 24.49
N ASP A 844 5.37 27.49 25.36
CA ASP A 844 6.42 26.55 25.72
C ASP A 844 6.50 25.37 24.75
N ARG A 845 7.68 24.74 24.68
CA ARG A 845 7.96 23.65 23.74
C ARG A 845 7.05 22.42 23.91
N GLN A 846 6.52 22.20 25.11
CA GLN A 846 5.65 21.04 25.41
C GLN A 846 4.23 21.24 24.88
N ASP A 847 3.75 22.48 24.88
CA ASP A 847 2.39 22.86 24.47
C ASP A 847 2.29 23.12 22.96
N ALA A 848 3.40 22.96 22.23
CA ALA A 848 3.48 23.22 20.80
C ALA A 848 2.92 22.08 19.93
N MET A 849 2.58 20.92 20.52
CA MET A 849 1.96 19.80 19.81
C MET A 849 0.45 19.78 19.98
N PRO A 850 -0.29 19.33 18.95
CA PRO A 850 -1.73 19.11 19.07
C PRO A 850 -2.06 18.20 20.23
N LYS A 851 -3.12 18.49 20.98
CA LYS A 851 -3.64 17.61 22.04
C LYS A 851 -4.13 16.29 21.45
N CYS A 852 -4.81 16.36 20.31
CA CYS A 852 -5.39 15.21 19.61
C CYS A 852 -4.35 14.16 19.22
N GLY A 853 -4.48 12.96 19.79
CA GLY A 853 -3.62 11.82 19.47
C GLY A 853 -3.71 11.40 17.99
N GLU A 854 -4.86 11.56 17.35
CA GLU A 854 -5.03 11.28 15.93
C GLU A 854 -4.29 12.31 15.06
N ALA A 855 -4.31 13.59 15.43
CA ALA A 855 -3.49 14.62 14.78
C ALA A 855 -2.00 14.29 14.90
N GLN A 856 -1.52 13.98 16.10
CA GLN A 856 -0.12 13.58 16.33
C GLN A 856 0.28 12.36 15.50
N ARG A 857 -0.59 11.34 15.44
CA ARG A 857 -0.37 10.13 14.64
C ARG A 857 -0.28 10.44 13.16
N ARG A 858 -1.18 11.25 12.61
CA ARG A 858 -1.16 11.66 11.19
C ARG A 858 0.07 12.49 10.85
N LEU A 859 0.46 13.42 11.72
CA LEU A 859 1.70 14.20 11.59
C LEU A 859 2.92 13.28 11.58
N GLY A 860 3.04 12.40 12.58
CA GLY A 860 4.14 11.44 12.69
C GLY A 860 4.22 10.52 11.46
N PHE A 861 3.07 10.03 10.98
CA PHE A 861 3.01 9.18 9.79
C PHE A 861 3.38 9.92 8.50
N PHE A 862 2.90 11.15 8.31
CA PHE A 862 3.27 11.99 7.16
C PHE A 862 4.79 12.21 7.12
N MET A 863 5.36 12.63 8.25
CA MET A 863 6.78 12.89 8.38
C MET A 863 7.62 11.63 8.17
N GLN A 864 7.16 10.49 8.68
CA GLN A 864 7.83 9.22 8.44
C GLN A 864 7.77 8.81 6.98
N SER A 865 6.62 8.99 6.33
CA SER A 865 6.44 8.64 4.92
C SER A 865 7.45 9.38 4.05
N LEU A 866 7.71 10.66 4.34
CA LEU A 866 8.76 11.43 3.66
C LEU A 866 10.18 10.90 3.93
N LEU A 867 10.44 10.22 5.04
CA LEU A 867 11.73 9.59 5.35
C LEU A 867 11.89 8.21 4.69
N MET A 868 10.80 7.53 4.38
CA MET A 868 10.78 6.25 3.67
C MET A 868 11.13 6.40 2.19
N ASP A 869 11.55 5.32 1.56
CA ASP A 869 11.79 5.30 0.12
C ASP A 869 10.45 5.34 -0.63
N ILE A 870 10.19 6.44 -1.36
CA ILE A 870 8.97 6.63 -2.16
C ILE A 870 9.39 6.57 -3.63
N PRO A 871 8.77 5.71 -4.47
CA PRO A 871 9.06 5.68 -5.89
C PRO A 871 8.85 7.05 -6.54
N GLN A 872 9.76 7.45 -7.43
CA GLN A 872 9.68 8.75 -8.09
C GLN A 872 8.33 8.92 -8.81
N LEU A 873 7.62 9.99 -8.48
CA LEU A 873 6.33 10.30 -9.08
C LEU A 873 6.50 10.82 -10.51
N SER A 874 5.74 10.23 -11.42
CA SER A 874 5.56 10.72 -12.77
C SER A 874 4.44 11.75 -12.82
N ALA A 875 4.49 12.72 -13.75
CA ALA A 875 3.46 13.75 -13.88
C ALA A 875 2.05 13.15 -14.01
N ILE A 876 1.02 13.83 -13.48
CA ILE A 876 -0.38 13.36 -13.49
C ILE A 876 -0.83 12.97 -14.91
N ARG A 877 -0.39 13.70 -15.93
CA ARG A 877 -0.60 13.39 -17.36
C ARG A 877 -0.17 11.98 -17.80
N SER A 878 0.72 11.35 -17.06
CA SER A 878 1.26 10.01 -17.34
C SER A 878 0.58 8.91 -16.52
N MET A 879 -0.26 9.26 -15.54
CA MET A 879 -1.02 8.32 -14.73
C MET A 879 -1.95 7.50 -15.62
N ARG A 880 -2.05 6.19 -15.37
CA ARG A 880 -2.95 5.33 -16.12
C ARG A 880 -4.37 5.59 -15.62
N SER A 881 -5.28 5.94 -16.54
CA SER A 881 -6.71 5.92 -16.23
C SER A 881 -7.09 4.52 -15.75
N PHE A 882 -7.72 4.47 -14.59
CA PHE A 882 -8.23 3.26 -13.98
C PHE A 882 -9.71 3.47 -13.73
N SER A 883 -10.54 2.82 -14.53
CA SER A 883 -11.98 2.82 -14.34
C SER A 883 -12.34 1.64 -13.43
N VAL A 884 -12.79 1.94 -12.21
CA VAL A 884 -13.41 0.95 -11.34
C VAL A 884 -14.91 1.00 -11.58
N VAL A 885 -15.49 -0.11 -12.01
CA VAL A 885 -16.93 -0.30 -11.89
C VAL A 885 -17.17 -0.65 -10.44
N THR A 886 -17.40 0.35 -9.60
CA THR A 886 -17.78 0.13 -8.22
C THR A 886 -19.23 -0.37 -8.26
N PRO A 887 -19.53 -1.63 -7.92
CA PRO A 887 -20.92 -2.01 -7.70
C PRO A 887 -21.46 -1.08 -6.62
N PHE A 888 -22.53 -0.36 -6.94
CA PHE A 888 -23.20 0.56 -6.02
C PHE A 888 -23.86 -0.29 -4.91
N TYR A 889 -23.06 -0.72 -3.95
CA TYR A 889 -23.56 -1.13 -2.65
C TYR A 889 -23.96 0.16 -1.94
N SER A 890 -25.23 0.28 -1.58
CA SER A 890 -25.72 1.39 -0.77
C SER A 890 -25.17 1.27 0.65
N GLU A 891 -23.92 1.67 0.84
CA GLU A 891 -23.36 1.88 2.17
C GLU A 891 -23.75 3.30 2.61
N GLY A 892 -24.36 3.42 3.80
CA GLY A 892 -24.64 4.71 4.39
C GLY A 892 -23.34 5.35 4.85
N VAL A 893 -22.72 6.19 4.02
CA VAL A 893 -21.45 6.88 4.33
C VAL A 893 -21.66 8.06 5.29
N ILE A 894 -22.91 8.52 5.45
CA ILE A 894 -23.29 9.69 6.24
C ILE A 894 -24.43 9.26 7.18
N PHE A 895 -24.26 9.47 8.48
CA PHE A 895 -25.34 9.29 9.46
C PHE A 895 -26.25 10.50 9.48
N SER A 896 -27.56 10.28 9.54
CA SER A 896 -28.50 11.37 9.83
C SER A 896 -28.45 11.77 11.30
N LEU A 897 -28.89 12.99 11.62
CA LEU A 897 -28.93 13.48 13.00
C LEU A 897 -29.88 12.63 13.86
N ASP A 898 -30.97 12.13 13.26
CA ASP A 898 -31.87 11.16 13.89
C ASP A 898 -31.15 9.84 14.21
N GLU A 899 -30.35 9.31 13.28
CA GLU A 899 -29.56 8.09 13.52
C GLU A 899 -28.51 8.28 14.62
N LEU A 900 -27.88 9.47 14.70
CA LEU A 900 -26.90 9.80 15.74
C LEU A 900 -27.53 9.93 17.13
N ASN A 901 -28.76 10.43 17.20
CA ASN A 901 -29.52 10.65 18.44
C ASN A 901 -30.39 9.46 18.84
N ASN A 902 -30.66 8.52 17.94
CA ASN A 902 -31.39 7.31 18.26
C ASN A 902 -30.56 6.39 19.17
N PRO A 903 -31.20 5.74 20.16
CA PRO A 903 -30.50 4.78 21.03
C PRO A 903 -29.97 3.60 20.22
N LEU A 904 -28.81 3.09 20.61
CA LEU A 904 -28.02 2.03 19.95
C LEU A 904 -28.70 0.64 19.82
N GLU A 905 -30.02 0.52 20.02
CA GLU A 905 -30.81 -0.72 19.99
C GLU A 905 -30.88 -1.37 18.59
N ASN A 906 -30.65 -0.61 17.51
CA ASN A 906 -30.86 -1.06 16.12
C ASN A 906 -29.61 -1.59 15.40
N HIS A 907 -28.41 -1.50 16.01
CA HIS A 907 -27.16 -1.88 15.34
C HIS A 907 -26.62 -3.24 15.84
N PRO A 908 -26.49 -4.27 14.97
CA PRO A 908 -26.20 -5.65 15.38
C PRO A 908 -24.88 -5.85 16.13
N ILE A 909 -23.92 -4.92 16.00
CA ILE A 909 -22.63 -4.95 16.71
C ILE A 909 -22.79 -4.63 18.21
N PHE A 910 -23.79 -3.82 18.59
CA PHE A 910 -23.89 -3.25 19.95
C PHE A 910 -24.98 -3.87 20.83
N ASN A 911 -25.75 -4.83 20.30
CA ASN A 911 -26.75 -5.60 21.06
C ASN A 911 -26.20 -6.30 22.31
N LYS A 912 -24.89 -6.55 22.40
CA LYS A 912 -24.23 -7.15 23.58
C LYS A 912 -23.85 -6.15 24.68
N ALA A 913 -23.80 -4.86 24.38
CA ALA A 913 -23.45 -3.81 25.35
C ALA A 913 -24.68 -3.26 26.10
N SER A 914 -25.89 -3.63 25.67
CA SER A 914 -27.19 -3.17 26.19
C SER A 914 -27.60 -3.78 27.55
N GLU A 915 -26.81 -4.67 28.15
CA GLU A 915 -27.17 -5.29 29.44
C GLU A 915 -27.01 -4.34 30.66
N ILE A 916 -26.50 -3.11 30.46
CA ILE A 916 -26.34 -2.12 31.52
C ILE A 916 -27.22 -0.90 31.20
N ASP A 917 -28.21 -0.68 32.06
CA ASP A 917 -29.34 0.26 32.16
C ASP A 917 -29.16 1.75 31.72
N LYS A 918 -28.36 2.05 30.69
CA LYS A 918 -28.22 3.40 30.10
C LYS A 918 -28.37 3.32 28.59
N LYS A 919 -29.42 3.95 28.06
CA LYS A 919 -29.59 4.17 26.61
C LYS A 919 -28.49 5.13 26.13
N ILE A 920 -27.41 4.57 25.59
CA ILE A 920 -26.31 5.33 24.97
C ILE A 920 -26.72 5.60 23.51
N THR A 921 -26.57 6.85 23.05
CA THR A 921 -26.72 7.24 21.64
C THR A 921 -25.37 7.18 20.93
N ILE A 922 -25.36 7.07 19.60
CA ILE A 922 -24.12 7.06 18.81
C ILE A 922 -23.34 8.37 19.04
N LEU A 923 -24.03 9.51 19.07
CA LEU A 923 -23.42 10.80 19.36
C LEU A 923 -22.74 10.82 20.74
N LYS A 924 -23.41 10.32 21.78
CA LYS A 924 -22.81 10.31 23.13
C LYS A 924 -21.59 9.40 23.20
N TYR A 925 -21.61 8.29 22.46
CA TYR A 925 -20.47 7.38 22.33
C TYR A 925 -19.28 8.06 21.65
N LEU A 926 -19.50 8.74 20.53
CA LEU A 926 -18.45 9.47 19.80
C LEU A 926 -17.82 10.58 20.65
N ILE A 927 -18.64 11.39 21.34
CA ILE A 927 -18.16 12.42 22.28
C ILE A 927 -17.29 11.82 23.39
N THR A 928 -17.63 10.61 23.85
CA THR A 928 -16.89 9.95 24.94
C THR A 928 -15.53 9.43 24.49
N ILE A 929 -15.41 8.99 23.24
CA ILE A 929 -14.14 8.44 22.69
C ILE A 929 -13.25 9.54 22.13
N HIS A 930 -13.85 10.59 21.56
CA HIS A 930 -13.16 11.70 20.90
C HIS A 930 -13.54 13.05 21.53
N PRO A 931 -13.27 13.27 22.83
CA PRO A 931 -13.65 14.50 23.52
C PRO A 931 -12.97 15.74 22.94
N GLU A 932 -11.68 15.63 22.59
CA GLU A 932 -10.90 16.74 22.03
C GLU A 932 -11.38 17.13 20.63
N GLU A 933 -11.72 16.16 19.78
CA GLU A 933 -12.28 16.44 18.45
C GLU A 933 -13.67 17.11 18.57
N TRP A 934 -14.44 16.73 19.59
CA TRP A 934 -15.72 17.36 19.87
C TRP A 934 -15.58 18.82 20.33
N ASP A 935 -14.60 19.12 21.17
CA ASP A 935 -14.32 20.50 21.60
C ASP A 935 -13.88 21.36 20.41
N ASN A 936 -13.03 20.83 19.53
CA ASN A 936 -12.60 21.51 18.29
C ASN A 936 -13.78 21.74 17.32
N PHE A 937 -14.73 20.80 17.27
CA PHE A 937 -15.96 20.94 16.51
C PHE A 937 -16.82 22.09 17.06
N LEU A 938 -17.05 22.10 18.38
CA LEU A 938 -17.79 23.17 19.08
C LEU A 938 -17.19 24.54 18.82
N GLU A 939 -15.86 24.66 18.86
CA GLU A 939 -15.12 25.88 18.51
C GLU A 939 -15.35 26.28 17.04
N ARG A 940 -15.36 25.32 16.11
CA ARG A 940 -15.56 25.61 14.68
C ARG A 940 -16.93 26.20 14.37
N ILE A 941 -17.95 25.71 15.06
CA ILE A 941 -19.33 26.17 14.90
C ILE A 941 -19.67 27.37 15.79
N ASP A 942 -18.72 27.83 16.61
CA ASP A 942 -18.86 28.96 17.53
C ASP A 942 -19.94 28.73 18.62
N VAL A 943 -19.96 27.52 19.20
CA VAL A 943 -20.98 27.13 20.19
C VAL A 943 -20.39 26.51 21.45
N SER A 944 -20.85 26.96 22.61
CA SER A 944 -20.32 26.51 23.91
C SER A 944 -20.86 25.18 24.44
N SER A 945 -21.95 24.63 23.88
CA SER A 945 -22.57 23.39 24.38
C SER A 945 -23.32 22.60 23.32
N VAL A 946 -23.51 21.30 23.58
CA VAL A 946 -24.27 20.39 22.69
C VAL A 946 -25.70 20.87 22.45
N ASP A 947 -26.37 21.35 23.51
CA ASP A 947 -27.75 21.84 23.42
C ASP A 947 -27.84 23.12 22.60
N ALA A 948 -26.85 24.01 22.72
CA ALA A 948 -26.76 25.21 21.89
C ALA A 948 -26.45 24.85 20.43
N ALA A 949 -25.61 23.83 20.17
CA ALA A 949 -25.27 23.41 18.81
C ALA A 949 -26.48 22.83 18.08
N ILE A 950 -27.28 22.01 18.78
CA ILE A 950 -28.54 21.46 18.27
C ILE A 950 -29.58 22.57 18.02
N HIS A 951 -29.61 23.60 18.87
CA HIS A 951 -30.55 24.70 18.77
C HIS A 951 -30.19 25.71 17.66
N GLU A 952 -28.90 26.00 17.45
CA GLU A 952 -28.43 26.98 16.45
C GLU A 952 -28.25 26.37 15.06
N TYR A 953 -27.90 25.08 14.98
CA TYR A 953 -27.81 24.32 13.74
C TYR A 953 -28.76 23.12 13.73
N PRO A 954 -30.08 23.33 13.81
CA PRO A 954 -31.04 22.28 13.54
C PRO A 954 -30.98 21.97 12.04
N MET A 955 -30.34 20.86 11.67
CA MET A 955 -30.31 20.38 10.28
C MET A 955 -31.67 19.85 9.85
#